data_AF-A0A839EU03-F1
#
_entry.id   AF-A0A839EU03-F1
#
_cell.length_a   1.000
_cell.length_b   1.000
_cell.length_c   1.000
_cell.angle_alpha   90.00
_cell.angle_beta   90.00
_cell.angle_gamma   90.00
#
_symmetry.space_group_name_H-M   'P 1'
#
loop_
_entity.id
_entity.type
_entity.pdbx_description
1 polymer ?
#
loop_
_entity_poly.entity_id
_entity_poly.type
_entity_poly.pdbx_seq_one_letter_code
_entity_poly.pdbx_strand_id
1 'polypeptide(L)'
;MKVLPYLGRVLPAAALTLLAAGVTAQPLPRTSMNKASAGHAFTLGTAPVKQPGGVAGGSCAPDGLCLAVTLALADPGDPNLCGTATDLAVDVGDEVDVCYTVTNQSATTLNYHTLVDDHVGQLLTNSNVVLAPGATYRYHRVIVASASPGHDNGTFTSTWTASDALAGYSANASAPYAFVDVSASGTALNLSDDGAAAVTMPFAFPFYGTASSDLCIGNNGGLYFGLSSCSAFPYNNTALPSSGLNNPAILPYWDDMLPNGTIYYATLGSAPNRQFVVEYKNKFSYGDNGDPTGQTGATFEVILDEADGSIDFEYQTTSFGGAGAGYDNGVSATVGLQSNGSFANQYSYDSASLHDGLAIAWTPANPTSYSATAAATLDVGTPTMITTPNAATGFTPSVPAGSSTSAPLSIDNIGNRDLVWSMTPPAANAHFPKTPRTSVPFHGPWDGVGVSPDSARRASKSKVHAPAGTMQVPVYATQVTVNGADYVSFDAAAPSTSNVILADSPPLFGITFVDNDFSKQYGVDYFEGKLYTISTLDGSTTVVGSTGLVSCCIVEPGGMRWDPTSGTTYLVIDDFRSASRSSTLYTIDLATAATTLVGTLGGMIRDITFDRSGLMYGIDSDGDALVAIDKTNAATQVIGSLGFDAVFGQGLDFDAETGVLYLASADETSRVMYTVDPLTGAATAISDMASEVDSMAIAKSGAVCATPADTPWLGYDIAGGTVTPDPEQAHPTTVNVTFDAAALAPGDYDANLCVYSNDLSHSRVAIPVHLTVGPAQPVDTIFADGFDGAGGGGATTLAQTAASTPIAQNSAACGDSASGTTADNQYWRRYYFSEYALTSPVHVSSVDVSVEQTNGAPGVTVTLYTIPHGVAVDTIDTAQLTQVGQAATTAPAGSALTSINVPVSGTVADTVANDLVVEVSTEDGSGDGTAFYIGSTTAAETHPSFLSSTACGLAAPATTASIGFPGMHVIQGVNIDG
;
A
#
# COMPACT_ATOMS: atom_id res chain seq x y z
N MET A 1 51.29 -34.92 -1.63
CA MET A 1 52.72 -35.17 -1.34
C MET A 1 53.36 -33.83 -0.97
N LYS A 2 53.93 -33.69 0.25
CA LYS A 2 54.68 -32.55 0.86
C LYS A 2 53.88 -31.24 1.10
N VAL A 3 53.46 -30.86 2.32
CA VAL A 3 54.16 -30.45 3.58
C VAL A 3 54.83 -29.06 3.53
N LEU A 4 54.15 -28.05 4.14
CA LEU A 4 54.54 -26.96 5.11
C LEU A 4 56.01 -26.39 5.13
N PRO A 5 56.40 -25.31 5.89
CA PRO A 5 55.68 -24.17 6.54
C PRO A 5 56.44 -22.78 6.67
N TYR A 6 55.73 -21.75 7.19
CA TYR A 6 56.12 -20.72 8.21
C TYR A 6 57.08 -19.50 8.00
N LEU A 7 56.77 -18.47 8.82
CA LEU A 7 57.50 -17.25 9.28
C LEU A 7 57.32 -15.97 8.43
N GLY A 8 56.97 -14.78 8.95
CA GLY A 8 56.86 -14.26 10.32
C GLY A 8 57.85 -13.11 10.57
N ARG A 9 57.32 -11.93 11.01
CA ARG A 9 57.98 -10.68 11.53
C ARG A 9 58.36 -9.59 10.49
N VAL A 10 58.38 -8.27 10.75
CA VAL A 10 57.76 -7.26 11.67
C VAL A 10 58.40 -5.90 11.30
N LEU A 11 57.60 -4.84 11.09
CA LEU A 11 57.86 -3.36 11.19
C LEU A 11 58.90 -2.67 10.24
N PRO A 12 58.91 -1.31 10.07
CA PRO A 12 57.98 -0.23 10.51
C PRO A 12 57.58 0.80 9.41
N ALA A 13 56.69 1.71 9.79
CA ALA A 13 56.27 2.91 9.08
C ALA A 13 57.33 4.03 9.06
N ALA A 14 57.42 4.78 7.94
CA ALA A 14 57.80 6.20 7.92
C ALA A 14 57.46 6.87 6.57
N ALA A 15 56.50 7.80 6.62
CA ALA A 15 56.36 9.07 5.90
C ALA A 15 56.77 9.19 4.40
N LEU A 16 55.77 9.48 3.56
CA LEU A 16 55.93 10.48 2.49
C LEU A 16 54.62 11.26 2.30
N THR A 17 54.70 12.57 2.48
CA THR A 17 53.62 13.55 2.39
C THR A 17 53.50 14.12 0.97
N LEU A 18 52.23 14.29 0.56
CA LEU A 18 51.64 15.30 -0.35
C LEU A 18 52.17 15.49 -1.78
N LEU A 19 51.29 15.24 -2.76
CA LEU A 19 50.79 16.22 -3.73
C LEU A 19 49.61 15.62 -4.52
N ALA A 20 48.38 15.99 -4.18
CA ALA A 20 47.22 15.82 -5.05
C ALA A 20 46.26 17.01 -4.85
N ALA A 21 46.03 17.72 -5.95
CA ALA A 21 45.11 18.86 -6.06
C ALA A 21 43.65 18.39 -5.98
N GLY A 22 42.81 19.27 -5.44
CA GLY A 22 41.46 18.96 -5.01
C GLY A 22 40.44 18.73 -6.13
N VAL A 23 39.58 17.75 -5.87
CA VAL A 23 38.17 17.74 -6.24
C VAL A 23 37.43 17.33 -4.97
N THR A 24 36.60 18.24 -4.45
CA THR A 24 35.92 18.10 -3.16
C THR A 24 34.75 17.11 -3.27
N ALA A 25 34.99 15.85 -2.90
CA ALA A 25 33.93 14.95 -2.46
C ALA A 25 33.68 15.21 -0.97
N GLN A 26 32.46 15.64 -0.60
CA GLN A 26 32.06 15.76 0.79
C GLN A 26 31.94 14.36 1.42
N PRO A 27 32.51 14.11 2.61
CA PRO A 27 32.36 12.84 3.31
C PRO A 27 31.00 12.75 4.01
N LEU A 28 30.33 11.61 3.82
CA LEU A 28 29.16 11.15 4.56
C LEU A 28 29.40 11.23 6.09
N PRO A 29 28.53 11.87 6.88
CA PRO A 29 28.53 11.67 8.32
C PRO A 29 27.75 10.40 8.66
N ARG A 30 28.48 9.34 9.03
CA ARG A 30 27.92 8.25 9.83
C ARG A 30 27.63 8.77 11.24
N THR A 31 26.37 9.03 11.54
CA THR A 31 25.85 9.02 12.92
C THR A 31 24.47 8.39 12.95
N SER A 32 24.42 7.15 13.44
CA SER A 32 23.22 6.54 13.99
C SER A 32 22.79 7.36 15.21
N MET A 33 21.84 8.27 15.04
CA MET A 33 21.07 8.81 16.14
C MET A 33 19.65 8.32 15.99
N ASN A 34 19.21 7.53 16.98
CA ASN A 34 17.83 7.14 17.20
C ASN A 34 16.91 8.35 16.97
N LYS A 35 16.00 8.25 15.99
CA LYS A 35 14.91 9.20 15.80
C LYS A 35 13.94 9.07 16.97
N ALA A 36 14.21 9.82 18.02
CA ALA A 36 13.22 10.21 19.02
C ALA A 36 13.42 11.70 19.30
N SER A 37 12.96 12.56 18.36
CA SER A 37 12.56 13.95 18.62
C SER A 37 12.29 14.72 17.33
N ALA A 38 11.01 14.82 16.97
CA ALA A 38 10.39 16.05 16.45
C ALA A 38 8.86 15.85 16.41
N GLY A 39 8.11 16.67 17.17
CA GLY A 39 6.88 17.23 16.63
C GLY A 39 5.49 16.69 17.01
N HIS A 40 5.28 15.85 18.03
CA HIS A 40 3.92 15.60 18.53
C HIS A 40 3.83 15.77 20.05
N ALA A 41 3.10 16.80 20.49
CA ALA A 41 2.83 17.04 21.89
C ALA A 41 1.77 16.05 22.40
N PHE A 42 2.21 15.00 23.08
CA PHE A 42 1.34 14.20 23.95
C PHE A 42 1.61 14.57 25.41
N THR A 43 0.53 14.91 26.11
CA THR A 43 0.52 15.24 27.54
C THR A 43 1.08 14.08 28.35
N LEU A 44 2.25 14.27 28.97
CA LEU A 44 2.84 13.31 29.90
C LEU A 44 1.96 13.17 31.14
N GLY A 45 1.19 12.09 31.20
CA GLY A 45 0.64 11.56 32.44
C GLY A 45 1.79 11.16 33.38
N THR A 46 1.63 11.45 34.67
CA THR A 46 2.63 11.21 35.72
C THR A 46 3.15 9.78 35.73
N ALA A 47 4.48 9.63 35.79
CA ALA A 47 5.21 8.36 35.81
C ALA A 47 4.70 7.36 36.87
N PRO A 48 4.48 6.08 36.54
CA PRO A 48 4.32 5.03 37.54
C PRO A 48 5.65 4.69 38.21
N VAL A 49 5.56 4.35 39.48
CA VAL A 49 6.66 3.98 40.38
C VAL A 49 7.37 2.71 39.89
N LYS A 50 8.71 2.71 39.99
CA LYS A 50 9.65 1.62 39.72
C LYS A 50 9.22 0.31 40.42
N GLN A 51 8.81 -0.71 39.67
CA GLN A 51 8.73 -2.10 40.15
C GLN A 51 9.92 -2.94 39.64
N PRO A 52 10.43 -3.91 40.42
CA PRO A 52 11.56 -4.74 40.01
C PRO A 52 11.09 -5.87 39.08
N GLY A 53 11.59 -5.90 37.83
CA GLY A 53 11.54 -7.10 36.98
C GLY A 53 10.63 -7.08 35.74
N GLY A 54 10.11 -5.92 35.31
CA GLY A 54 9.30 -5.84 34.08
C GLY A 54 10.14 -5.78 32.81
N VAL A 55 9.89 -6.69 31.86
CA VAL A 55 10.31 -6.55 30.46
C VAL A 55 9.56 -5.34 29.88
N ALA A 56 10.26 -4.39 29.25
CA ALA A 56 9.61 -3.25 28.63
C ALA A 56 8.60 -3.73 27.57
N GLY A 57 7.35 -3.25 27.63
CA GLY A 57 6.28 -3.67 26.74
C GLY A 57 5.60 -5.00 27.07
N GLY A 58 5.90 -5.60 28.22
CA GLY A 58 5.35 -6.89 28.61
C GLY A 58 4.11 -6.82 29.49
N SER A 59 3.24 -7.82 29.35
CA SER A 59 2.25 -8.16 30.37
C SER A 59 2.64 -9.48 31.04
N CYS A 60 2.25 -9.65 32.30
CA CYS A 60 2.42 -10.89 33.03
C CYS A 60 1.05 -11.41 33.43
N ALA A 61 0.79 -12.67 33.10
CA ALA A 61 -0.32 -13.40 33.66
C ALA A 61 -0.12 -13.54 35.19
N PRO A 62 -1.21 -13.55 35.98
CA PRO A 62 -1.13 -13.80 37.42
C PRO A 62 -0.39 -15.10 37.79
N ASP A 63 -0.35 -16.02 36.84
CA ASP A 63 0.11 -17.39 37.00
C ASP A 63 1.62 -17.56 36.72
N GLY A 64 2.30 -16.48 36.34
CA GLY A 64 3.76 -16.40 36.21
C GLY A 64 4.29 -16.40 34.78
N LEU A 65 3.47 -16.58 33.74
CA LEU A 65 3.94 -16.39 32.35
C LEU A 65 3.93 -14.91 31.99
N CYS A 66 5.02 -14.38 31.42
CA CYS A 66 5.07 -13.01 30.90
C CYS A 66 5.37 -13.02 29.42
N LEU A 67 4.72 -12.14 28.67
CA LEU A 67 4.94 -11.94 27.24
C LEU A 67 5.23 -10.46 26.99
N ALA A 68 6.23 -10.17 26.16
CA ALA A 68 6.47 -8.86 25.59
C ALA A 68 6.48 -8.94 24.07
N VAL A 69 5.81 -8.00 23.40
CA VAL A 69 5.85 -7.83 21.95
C VAL A 69 6.56 -6.52 21.65
N THR A 70 7.60 -6.56 20.85
CA THR A 70 8.42 -5.38 20.51
C THR A 70 8.72 -5.31 19.04
N LEU A 71 8.90 -4.10 18.53
CA LEU A 71 9.11 -3.75 17.14
C LEU A 71 10.48 -3.08 16.96
N ALA A 72 11.10 -3.29 15.81
CA ALA A 72 12.25 -2.54 15.30
C ALA A 72 12.24 -2.51 13.78
N LEU A 73 12.87 -1.51 13.17
CA LEU A 73 13.28 -1.65 11.77
C LEU A 73 14.25 -2.84 11.66
N ALA A 74 14.03 -3.70 10.67
CA ALA A 74 14.87 -4.87 10.45
C ALA A 74 16.30 -4.45 10.08
N ASP A 75 17.29 -5.21 10.58
CA ASP A 75 18.70 -5.06 10.23
C ASP A 75 19.21 -6.36 9.60
N PRO A 76 19.52 -6.38 8.30
CA PRO A 76 20.09 -7.56 7.63
C PRO A 76 21.44 -8.00 8.21
N GLY A 77 22.16 -7.09 8.87
CA GLY A 77 23.41 -7.38 9.57
C GLY A 77 23.22 -8.04 10.93
N ASP A 78 22.02 -7.98 11.51
CA ASP A 78 21.63 -8.66 12.75
C ASP A 78 20.20 -9.21 12.61
N PRO A 79 20.05 -10.39 11.99
CA PRO A 79 18.74 -10.99 11.79
C PRO A 79 18.05 -11.43 13.10
N ASN A 80 18.63 -11.16 14.29
CA ASN A 80 17.99 -11.41 15.59
C ASN A 80 17.69 -10.11 16.36
N LEU A 81 17.72 -8.96 15.67
CA LEU A 81 17.57 -7.64 16.28
C LEU A 81 16.14 -7.40 16.78
N CYS A 82 15.90 -7.72 18.04
CA CYS A 82 14.70 -7.23 18.72
C CYS A 82 14.92 -5.84 19.31
N GLY A 83 14.15 -4.89 18.82
CA GLY A 83 14.03 -3.57 19.42
C GLY A 83 13.35 -3.59 20.78
N THR A 84 13.13 -2.38 21.30
CA THR A 84 12.40 -2.17 22.56
C THR A 84 11.13 -1.35 22.35
N ALA A 85 10.79 -0.99 21.11
CA ALA A 85 9.62 -0.19 20.82
C ALA A 85 8.36 -1.06 20.93
N THR A 86 7.33 -0.56 21.60
CA THR A 86 5.97 -1.12 21.54
C THR A 86 5.08 -0.33 20.61
N ASP A 87 5.52 0.87 20.22
CA ASP A 87 4.86 1.73 19.25
C ASP A 87 5.95 2.20 18.28
N LEU A 88 5.81 1.84 17.01
CA LEU A 88 6.81 2.15 15.98
C LEU A 88 6.09 2.79 14.79
N ALA A 89 6.54 3.98 14.39
CA ALA A 89 6.10 4.62 13.16
C ALA A 89 7.09 4.32 12.04
N VAL A 90 6.58 3.82 10.91
CA VAL A 90 7.35 3.48 9.72
C VAL A 90 6.68 4.01 8.46
N ASP A 91 7.41 4.04 7.36
CA ASP A 91 6.86 4.31 6.04
C ASP A 91 6.44 2.99 5.38
N VAL A 92 5.44 3.03 4.48
CA VAL A 92 5.10 1.83 3.68
C VAL A 92 6.34 1.32 2.95
N GLY A 93 6.51 0.00 2.98
CA GLY A 93 7.64 -0.72 2.46
C GLY A 93 8.68 -1.06 3.53
N ASP A 94 8.87 -0.27 4.60
CA ASP A 94 9.93 -0.55 5.58
C ASP A 94 9.83 -1.98 6.15
N GLU A 95 10.97 -2.67 6.28
CA GLU A 95 11.00 -3.98 6.95
C GLU A 95 11.03 -3.78 8.48
N VAL A 96 10.19 -4.52 9.18
CA VAL A 96 10.01 -4.44 10.62
C VAL A 96 10.18 -5.83 11.23
N ASP A 97 11.08 -5.96 12.19
CA ASP A 97 11.18 -7.16 13.02
C ASP A 97 10.17 -7.08 14.17
N VAL A 98 9.26 -8.06 14.22
CA VAL A 98 8.26 -8.23 15.26
C VAL A 98 8.72 -9.36 16.18
N CYS A 99 9.09 -8.99 17.40
CA CYS A 99 9.64 -9.91 18.38
C CYS A 99 8.65 -10.22 19.50
N TYR A 100 8.49 -11.51 19.77
CA TYR A 100 7.68 -12.10 20.81
C TYR A 100 8.61 -12.73 21.85
N THR A 101 8.75 -12.10 23.02
CA THR A 101 9.62 -12.57 24.09
C THR A 101 8.78 -13.08 25.25
N VAL A 102 8.82 -14.40 25.48
CA VAL A 102 8.13 -15.06 26.59
C VAL A 102 9.10 -15.36 27.72
N THR A 103 8.71 -15.09 28.96
CA THR A 103 9.49 -15.41 30.17
C THR A 103 8.64 -16.22 31.13
N ASN A 104 9.17 -17.36 31.59
CA ASN A 104 8.50 -18.20 32.56
C ASN A 104 8.90 -17.77 33.98
N GLN A 105 8.01 -17.11 34.71
CA GLN A 105 8.16 -16.81 36.14
C GLN A 105 7.40 -17.81 37.04
N SER A 106 6.78 -18.84 36.46
CA SER A 106 6.15 -19.92 37.23
C SER A 106 7.22 -20.86 37.82
N ALA A 107 6.81 -21.72 38.75
CA ALA A 107 7.68 -22.76 39.32
C ALA A 107 7.78 -24.01 38.42
N THR A 108 6.97 -24.11 37.37
CA THR A 108 6.84 -25.29 36.50
C THR A 108 7.68 -25.10 35.24
N THR A 109 8.36 -26.15 34.77
CA THR A 109 9.02 -26.11 33.46
C THR A 109 7.98 -26.30 32.36
N LEU A 110 7.93 -25.39 31.38
CA LEU A 110 6.95 -25.39 30.30
C LEU A 110 7.63 -25.84 29.01
N ASN A 111 7.12 -26.91 28.39
CA ASN A 111 7.77 -27.56 27.25
C ASN A 111 7.06 -27.28 25.91
N TYR A 112 5.77 -26.99 25.91
CA TYR A 112 4.98 -26.80 24.69
C TYR A 112 4.43 -25.39 24.60
N HIS A 113 4.58 -24.76 23.44
CA HIS A 113 4.27 -23.34 23.24
C HIS A 113 3.42 -23.11 22.01
N THR A 114 2.36 -22.33 22.18
CA THR A 114 1.46 -21.88 21.11
C THR A 114 1.39 -20.36 21.15
N LEU A 115 1.61 -19.71 20.00
CA LEU A 115 1.57 -18.26 19.84
C LEU A 115 0.53 -17.93 18.78
N VAL A 116 -0.42 -17.07 19.14
CA VAL A 116 -1.45 -16.55 18.24
C VAL A 116 -1.37 -15.03 18.25
N ASP A 117 -1.45 -14.43 17.07
CA ASP A 117 -1.48 -12.98 16.84
C ASP A 117 -2.76 -12.65 16.09
N ASP A 118 -3.46 -11.59 16.48
CA ASP A 118 -4.78 -11.27 15.91
C ASP A 118 -4.75 -10.80 14.45
N HIS A 119 -3.60 -10.35 13.93
CA HIS A 119 -3.47 -9.92 12.53
C HIS A 119 -3.08 -11.07 11.58
N VAL A 120 -2.35 -12.07 12.08
CA VAL A 120 -1.80 -13.16 11.25
C VAL A 120 -2.20 -14.57 11.69
N GLY A 121 -2.95 -14.68 12.78
CA GLY A 121 -3.40 -15.97 13.33
C GLY A 121 -2.28 -16.70 14.06
N GLN A 122 -2.25 -18.03 13.89
CA GLN A 122 -1.38 -18.91 14.67
C GLN A 122 0.04 -18.93 14.10
N LEU A 123 1.01 -18.50 14.91
CA LEU A 123 2.43 -18.42 14.58
C LEU A 123 3.24 -19.62 15.08
N LEU A 124 2.89 -20.17 16.25
CA LEU A 124 3.46 -21.39 16.79
C LEU A 124 2.34 -22.34 17.22
N THR A 125 2.53 -23.63 16.99
CA THR A 125 1.57 -24.68 17.34
C THR A 125 2.27 -25.77 18.13
N ASN A 126 2.01 -25.86 19.45
CA ASN A 126 2.59 -26.91 20.31
C ASN A 126 4.11 -27.08 20.12
N SER A 127 4.82 -25.99 19.87
CA SER A 127 6.25 -26.00 19.61
C SER A 127 6.99 -26.49 20.85
N ASN A 128 7.81 -27.53 20.70
CA ASN A 128 8.51 -28.15 21.81
C ASN A 128 9.81 -27.39 22.13
N VAL A 129 9.72 -26.45 23.07
CA VAL A 129 10.83 -25.64 23.57
C VAL A 129 10.82 -25.69 25.09
N VAL A 130 11.91 -26.17 25.69
CA VAL A 130 12.01 -26.25 27.15
C VAL A 130 12.23 -24.85 27.73
N LEU A 131 11.24 -24.34 28.46
CA LEU A 131 11.28 -23.05 29.15
C LEU A 131 11.23 -23.27 30.66
N ALA A 132 12.41 -23.37 31.27
CA ALA A 132 12.56 -23.56 32.71
C ALA A 132 12.12 -22.32 33.53
N PRO A 133 11.83 -22.45 34.83
CA PRO A 133 11.60 -21.30 35.72
C PRO A 133 12.72 -20.26 35.64
N GLY A 134 12.34 -19.00 35.41
CA GLY A 134 13.22 -17.86 35.19
C GLY A 134 13.82 -17.74 33.78
N ALA A 135 13.58 -18.70 32.89
CA ALA A 135 14.11 -18.66 31.53
C ALA A 135 13.23 -17.82 30.59
N THR A 136 13.85 -17.34 29.53
CA THR A 136 13.22 -16.54 28.47
C THR A 136 13.43 -17.24 27.13
N TYR A 137 12.40 -17.25 26.30
CA TYR A 137 12.46 -17.66 24.91
C TYR A 137 11.93 -16.55 24.02
N ARG A 138 12.43 -16.49 22.79
CA ARG A 138 12.12 -15.44 21.83
C ARG A 138 11.82 -16.07 20.48
N TYR A 139 10.69 -15.68 19.92
CA TYR A 139 10.32 -15.90 18.53
C TYR A 139 10.23 -14.53 17.86
N HIS A 140 10.67 -14.41 16.61
CA HIS A 140 10.59 -13.15 15.88
C HIS A 140 10.31 -13.42 14.40
N ARG A 141 9.84 -12.38 13.70
CA ARG A 141 9.53 -12.44 12.27
C ARG A 141 9.74 -11.06 11.66
N VAL A 142 10.25 -11.02 10.44
CA VAL A 142 10.33 -9.78 9.66
C VAL A 142 9.07 -9.65 8.80
N ILE A 143 8.46 -8.47 8.83
CA ILE A 143 7.32 -8.09 7.98
C ILE A 143 7.70 -6.88 7.13
N VAL A 144 7.06 -6.73 5.97
CA VAL A 144 7.19 -5.54 5.11
C VAL A 144 5.99 -4.65 5.39
N ALA A 145 6.20 -3.45 5.93
CA ALA A 145 5.12 -2.56 6.34
C ALA A 145 4.19 -2.22 5.17
N SER A 146 2.90 -2.52 5.31
CA SER A 146 1.88 -2.25 4.29
C SER A 146 0.78 -1.35 4.85
N ALA A 147 0.25 -0.45 4.02
CA ALA A 147 -0.92 0.35 4.36
C ALA A 147 -2.24 -0.46 4.26
N SER A 148 -2.18 -1.72 3.81
CA SER A 148 -3.35 -2.59 3.71
C SER A 148 -3.94 -2.87 5.11
N PRO A 149 -5.25 -2.62 5.33
CA PRO A 149 -5.88 -2.87 6.63
C PRO A 149 -5.77 -4.33 7.06
N GLY A 150 -5.28 -4.58 8.28
CA GLY A 150 -5.42 -5.87 8.98
C GLY A 150 -4.28 -6.89 8.83
N HIS A 151 -3.20 -6.59 8.12
CA HIS A 151 -2.03 -7.48 8.07
C HIS A 151 -0.82 -6.95 8.84
N ASP A 152 -0.42 -5.69 8.60
CA ASP A 152 0.83 -5.14 9.15
C ASP A 152 0.70 -3.74 9.75
N ASN A 153 -0.50 -3.14 9.77
CA ASN A 153 -0.72 -1.79 10.30
C ASN A 153 -1.77 -1.81 11.42
N GLY A 154 -1.47 -1.14 12.53
CA GLY A 154 -2.31 -1.08 13.72
C GLY A 154 -1.69 -1.80 14.92
N THR A 155 -2.54 -2.08 15.92
CA THR A 155 -2.13 -2.74 17.16
C THR A 155 -2.27 -4.24 17.05
N PHE A 156 -1.15 -4.96 16.98
CA PHE A 156 -1.10 -6.41 17.12
C PHE A 156 -1.38 -6.80 18.56
N THR A 157 -2.33 -7.70 18.77
CA THR A 157 -2.56 -8.35 20.07
C THR A 157 -2.18 -9.82 19.97
N SER A 158 -1.16 -10.20 20.72
CA SER A 158 -0.57 -11.53 20.63
C SER A 158 -0.70 -12.26 21.96
N THR A 159 -1.11 -13.52 21.90
CA THR A 159 -1.31 -14.40 23.05
C THR A 159 -0.37 -15.60 22.95
N TRP A 160 0.44 -15.78 23.99
CA TRP A 160 1.34 -16.92 24.13
C TRP A 160 0.81 -17.85 25.21
N THR A 161 0.54 -19.10 24.86
CA THR A 161 0.13 -20.15 25.77
C THR A 161 1.24 -21.18 25.87
N ALA A 162 1.67 -21.49 27.09
CA ALA A 162 2.75 -22.42 27.38
C ALA A 162 2.29 -23.49 28.38
N SER A 163 2.64 -24.76 28.15
CA SER A 163 2.28 -25.89 29.01
C SER A 163 3.45 -26.82 29.30
N ASP A 164 3.42 -27.49 30.44
CA ASP A 164 4.42 -28.49 30.84
C ASP A 164 4.35 -29.78 30.01
N ALA A 165 3.16 -30.17 29.59
CA ALA A 165 2.88 -31.30 28.72
C ALA A 165 1.77 -30.97 27.72
N LEU A 166 1.59 -31.83 26.72
CA LEU A 166 0.37 -31.83 25.92
C LEU A 166 -0.75 -32.52 26.70
N ALA A 167 -1.98 -32.03 26.57
CA ALA A 167 -3.15 -32.75 27.05
C ALA A 167 -3.20 -34.09 26.32
N GLY A 168 -3.21 -35.21 27.05
CA GLY A 168 -3.10 -36.56 26.48
C GLY A 168 -3.51 -37.63 27.48
N TYR A 169 -3.20 -38.89 27.20
CA TYR A 169 -3.52 -40.01 28.10
C TYR A 169 -2.33 -40.94 28.31
N SER A 170 -2.25 -41.56 29.48
CA SER A 170 -1.31 -42.65 29.76
C SER A 170 -2.05 -43.97 29.95
N ALA A 171 -1.64 -45.01 29.23
CA ALA A 171 -2.17 -46.36 29.38
C ALA A 171 -1.53 -47.11 30.55
N ASN A 172 -2.36 -47.81 31.33
CA ASN A 172 -1.95 -48.77 32.36
C ASN A 172 -2.65 -50.12 32.13
N ALA A 173 -1.94 -51.05 31.48
CA ALA A 173 -2.43 -52.41 31.20
C ALA A 173 -2.32 -53.37 32.41
N SER A 174 -2.01 -52.85 33.61
CA SER A 174 -2.09 -53.59 34.88
C SER A 174 -3.26 -53.12 35.74
N ALA A 175 -4.22 -52.42 35.12
CA ALA A 175 -5.44 -51.98 35.79
C ALA A 175 -6.27 -53.21 36.26
N PRO A 176 -7.04 -53.08 37.36
CA PRO A 176 -7.92 -54.15 37.80
C PRO A 176 -9.04 -54.38 36.78
N TYR A 177 -9.18 -55.62 36.30
CA TYR A 177 -10.26 -56.02 35.41
C TYR A 177 -11.63 -55.94 36.10
N ALA A 178 -12.56 -55.20 35.46
CA ALA A 178 -13.84 -54.81 36.06
C ALA A 178 -15.00 -54.76 35.03
N PHE A 179 -15.01 -55.66 34.06
CA PHE A 179 -16.03 -55.72 32.99
C PHE A 179 -17.49 -55.64 33.48
N VAL A 180 -18.30 -54.82 32.80
CA VAL A 180 -19.70 -54.52 33.11
C VAL A 180 -20.63 -54.93 31.97
N ASP A 181 -21.25 -56.11 32.07
CA ASP A 181 -22.22 -56.56 31.06
C ASP A 181 -23.48 -55.65 31.04
N VAL A 182 -23.61 -54.84 30.00
CA VAL A 182 -24.76 -53.97 29.75
C VAL A 182 -25.71 -54.54 28.71
N SER A 183 -25.40 -55.67 28.07
CA SER A 183 -26.22 -56.27 27.02
C SER A 183 -27.66 -56.61 27.42
N ALA A 184 -27.91 -56.82 28.72
CA ALA A 184 -29.24 -57.10 29.24
C ALA A 184 -30.08 -55.84 29.54
N SER A 185 -29.45 -54.67 29.66
CA SER A 185 -30.08 -53.44 30.17
C SER A 185 -29.84 -52.18 29.33
N GLY A 186 -28.83 -52.21 28.46
CA GLY A 186 -28.42 -51.12 27.57
C GLY A 186 -29.21 -51.09 26.27
N THR A 187 -28.93 -50.06 25.48
CA THR A 187 -29.54 -49.83 24.16
C THR A 187 -28.68 -50.49 23.08
N ALA A 188 -29.28 -51.36 22.26
CA ALA A 188 -28.62 -52.02 21.14
C ALA A 188 -28.54 -51.13 19.89
N LEU A 189 -27.38 -51.08 19.24
CA LEU A 189 -27.15 -50.25 18.03
C LEU A 189 -27.33 -50.97 16.69
N ASN A 190 -27.40 -52.31 16.66
CA ASN A 190 -27.69 -53.14 15.47
C ASN A 190 -27.11 -52.60 14.14
N LEU A 191 -25.82 -52.29 14.12
CA LEU A 191 -25.15 -51.63 13.00
C LEU A 191 -24.95 -52.61 11.83
N SER A 192 -24.97 -52.06 10.61
CA SER A 192 -24.51 -52.79 9.42
C SER A 192 -22.99 -52.90 9.41
N ASP A 193 -22.48 -53.61 8.41
CA ASP A 193 -21.05 -53.65 8.09
C ASP A 193 -20.56 -52.22 7.84
N ASP A 194 -19.40 -51.87 8.40
CA ASP A 194 -18.83 -50.52 8.44
C ASP A 194 -19.72 -49.41 9.04
N GLY A 195 -20.91 -49.76 9.55
CA GLY A 195 -21.90 -48.80 10.00
C GLY A 195 -21.47 -48.08 11.28
N ALA A 196 -22.01 -46.90 11.51
CA ALA A 196 -21.85 -46.17 12.77
C ALA A 196 -23.14 -45.47 13.18
N ALA A 197 -23.32 -45.23 14.48
CA ALA A 197 -24.45 -44.50 15.02
C ALA A 197 -23.99 -43.36 15.94
N ALA A 198 -24.60 -42.19 15.77
CA ALA A 198 -24.43 -41.07 16.68
C ALA A 198 -25.22 -41.31 17.98
N VAL A 199 -24.57 -41.09 19.11
CA VAL A 199 -25.11 -41.27 20.46
C VAL A 199 -24.66 -40.09 21.33
N THR A 200 -25.60 -39.50 22.06
CA THR A 200 -25.32 -38.42 23.01
C THR A 200 -25.30 -38.99 24.44
N MET A 201 -24.17 -38.83 25.11
CA MET A 201 -23.98 -39.13 26.54
C MET A 201 -24.77 -38.13 27.41
N PRO A 202 -25.19 -38.52 28.63
CA PRO A 202 -25.94 -37.63 29.50
C PRO A 202 -25.05 -36.66 30.30
N PHE A 203 -23.76 -36.59 30.00
CA PHE A 203 -22.78 -35.66 30.57
C PHE A 203 -21.74 -35.27 29.50
N ALA A 204 -21.10 -34.11 29.70
CA ALA A 204 -19.96 -33.71 28.89
C ALA A 204 -18.71 -34.40 29.44
N PHE A 205 -18.02 -35.16 28.60
CA PHE A 205 -16.78 -35.84 28.94
C PHE A 205 -15.58 -35.04 28.39
N PRO A 206 -14.49 -34.84 29.14
CA PRO A 206 -13.29 -34.21 28.61
C PRO A 206 -12.40 -35.23 27.88
N PHE A 207 -12.14 -35.01 26.58
CA PHE A 207 -11.23 -35.84 25.79
C PHE A 207 -10.16 -34.97 25.12
N TYR A 208 -8.88 -35.22 25.42
CA TYR A 208 -7.74 -34.41 24.97
C TYR A 208 -7.93 -32.90 25.20
N GLY A 209 -8.51 -32.52 26.35
CA GLY A 209 -8.77 -31.13 26.73
C GLY A 209 -10.03 -30.50 26.10
N THR A 210 -10.75 -31.21 25.24
CA THR A 210 -12.02 -30.73 24.66
C THR A 210 -13.21 -31.49 25.27
N ALA A 211 -14.21 -30.76 25.78
CA ALA A 211 -15.40 -31.37 26.36
C ALA A 211 -16.51 -31.57 25.31
N SER A 212 -17.11 -32.76 25.25
CA SER A 212 -18.31 -33.03 24.45
C SER A 212 -19.17 -34.13 25.07
N SER A 213 -20.46 -34.13 24.75
CA SER A 213 -21.38 -35.22 25.05
C SER A 213 -21.61 -36.15 23.86
N ASP A 214 -21.13 -35.81 22.68
CA ASP A 214 -21.47 -36.53 21.46
C ASP A 214 -20.42 -37.58 21.09
N LEU A 215 -20.89 -38.78 20.76
CA LEU A 215 -20.09 -39.90 20.27
C LEU A 215 -20.66 -40.39 18.95
N CYS A 216 -19.79 -40.89 18.09
CA CYS A 216 -20.18 -41.75 17.00
C CYS A 216 -19.56 -43.14 17.21
N ILE A 217 -20.41 -44.13 17.50
CA ILE A 217 -19.98 -45.50 17.81
C ILE A 217 -20.00 -46.31 16.52
N GLY A 218 -18.85 -46.85 16.12
CA GLY A 218 -18.66 -47.60 14.89
C GLY A 218 -18.74 -49.12 15.09
N ASN A 219 -19.13 -49.84 14.06
CA ASN A 219 -19.16 -51.30 14.06
C ASN A 219 -17.75 -51.92 14.23
N ASN A 220 -16.75 -51.25 13.69
CA ASN A 220 -15.36 -51.71 13.55
C ASN A 220 -14.52 -51.44 14.81
N GLY A 221 -15.11 -51.66 16.00
CA GLY A 221 -14.41 -51.65 17.29
C GLY A 221 -13.81 -50.32 17.73
N GLY A 222 -14.33 -49.20 17.24
CA GLY A 222 -13.87 -47.85 17.53
C GLY A 222 -15.01 -46.83 17.57
N LEU A 223 -14.75 -45.67 18.16
CA LEU A 223 -15.69 -44.55 18.21
C LEU A 223 -15.00 -43.22 17.98
N TYR A 224 -15.68 -42.31 17.28
CA TYR A 224 -15.29 -40.91 17.20
C TYR A 224 -15.92 -40.11 18.33
N PHE A 225 -15.17 -39.14 18.83
CA PHE A 225 -15.58 -38.25 19.89
C PHE A 225 -15.92 -36.86 19.33
N GLY A 226 -16.98 -36.23 19.83
CA GLY A 226 -17.42 -34.90 19.43
C GLY A 226 -18.25 -34.83 18.15
N LEU A 227 -18.70 -35.97 17.62
CA LEU A 227 -19.52 -36.03 16.41
C LEU A 227 -20.99 -36.30 16.72
N SER A 228 -21.85 -35.33 16.44
CA SER A 228 -23.31 -35.42 16.62
C SER A 228 -24.05 -36.15 15.50
N SER A 229 -23.35 -36.49 14.41
CA SER A 229 -23.91 -37.27 13.30
C SER A 229 -22.83 -38.11 12.61
N CYS A 230 -23.18 -39.32 12.21
CA CYS A 230 -22.32 -40.20 11.41
C CYS A 230 -23.13 -41.37 10.84
N SER A 231 -22.55 -42.06 9.86
CA SER A 231 -23.15 -43.26 9.26
C SER A 231 -22.15 -44.42 9.07
N ALA A 232 -20.84 -44.15 9.17
CA ALA A 232 -19.80 -45.14 8.95
C ALA A 232 -18.58 -44.90 9.84
N PHE A 233 -17.82 -45.97 10.10
CA PHE A 233 -16.53 -45.95 10.78
C PHE A 233 -15.52 -46.78 9.97
N PRO A 234 -14.29 -46.30 9.75
CA PRO A 234 -13.34 -46.97 8.85
C PRO A 234 -12.99 -48.39 9.34
N TYR A 235 -12.88 -49.35 8.41
CA TYR A 235 -12.43 -50.72 8.70
C TYR A 235 -10.90 -50.86 8.67
N ASN A 236 -10.22 -50.03 7.89
CA ASN A 236 -8.77 -50.13 7.65
C ASN A 236 -7.97 -49.50 8.78
N ASN A 237 -7.66 -50.29 9.81
CA ASN A 237 -6.83 -49.85 10.91
C ASN A 237 -5.39 -49.59 10.47
N THR A 238 -4.72 -48.66 11.17
CA THR A 238 -3.34 -48.24 10.91
C THR A 238 -2.66 -47.86 12.23
N ALA A 239 -1.34 -47.71 12.21
CA ALA A 239 -0.62 -47.17 13.37
C ALA A 239 -1.09 -45.74 13.72
N LEU A 240 -1.11 -45.39 15.01
CA LEU A 240 -1.45 -44.05 15.46
C LEU A 240 -0.19 -43.19 15.63
N PRO A 241 -0.24 -41.87 15.35
CA PRO A 241 -1.41 -41.14 14.84
C PRO A 241 -1.70 -41.49 13.37
N SER A 242 -2.98 -41.70 13.05
CA SER A 242 -3.48 -42.03 11.73
C SER A 242 -4.12 -40.81 11.08
N SER A 243 -3.66 -40.46 9.88
CA SER A 243 -4.30 -39.46 9.03
C SER A 243 -5.64 -39.93 8.44
N GLY A 244 -5.95 -41.23 8.53
CA GLY A 244 -7.24 -41.79 8.08
C GLY A 244 -8.39 -41.55 9.05
N LEU A 245 -8.10 -41.12 10.28
CA LEU A 245 -9.08 -40.77 11.30
C LEU A 245 -9.24 -39.24 11.34
N ASN A 246 -10.36 -38.75 10.79
CA ASN A 246 -10.61 -37.32 10.62
C ASN A 246 -11.11 -36.61 11.89
N ASN A 247 -11.34 -37.35 12.99
CA ASN A 247 -11.86 -36.82 14.25
C ASN A 247 -11.13 -37.51 15.43
N PRO A 248 -11.14 -36.91 16.63
CA PRO A 248 -10.63 -37.57 17.82
C PRO A 248 -11.32 -38.93 18.00
N ALA A 249 -10.55 -39.97 18.32
CA ALA A 249 -11.04 -41.35 18.29
C ALA A 249 -10.59 -42.14 19.52
N ILE A 250 -11.48 -43.03 19.98
CA ILE A 250 -11.25 -43.96 21.09
C ILE A 250 -11.37 -45.37 20.49
N LEU A 251 -10.29 -46.15 20.56
CA LEU A 251 -10.10 -47.35 19.75
C LEU A 251 -9.79 -48.54 20.68
N PRO A 252 -10.80 -49.15 21.33
CA PRO A 252 -10.60 -50.32 22.18
C PRO A 252 -10.18 -51.56 21.38
N TYR A 253 -10.64 -51.71 20.13
CA TYR A 253 -10.27 -52.84 19.26
C TYR A 253 -10.53 -52.45 17.79
N TRP A 254 -9.84 -51.43 17.27
CA TRP A 254 -10.08 -50.98 15.90
C TRP A 254 -9.54 -51.98 14.88
N ASP A 255 -10.45 -52.62 14.16
CA ASP A 255 -10.20 -53.64 13.15
C ASP A 255 -11.44 -53.81 12.26
N ASP A 256 -11.33 -54.55 11.17
CA ASP A 256 -12.44 -54.89 10.29
C ASP A 256 -13.34 -55.96 10.93
N MET A 257 -14.58 -55.61 11.25
CA MET A 257 -15.52 -56.47 11.99
C MET A 257 -16.82 -56.70 11.22
N LEU A 258 -17.29 -57.94 11.21
CA LEU A 258 -18.59 -58.28 10.63
C LEU A 258 -19.76 -57.70 11.47
N PRO A 259 -20.97 -57.59 10.92
CA PRO A 259 -22.18 -57.13 11.65
C PRO A 259 -22.61 -58.07 12.79
N ASN A 260 -22.12 -59.31 12.80
CA ASN A 260 -22.41 -60.31 13.82
C ASN A 260 -22.07 -59.81 15.24
N GLY A 261 -22.78 -60.37 16.22
CA GLY A 261 -22.79 -59.81 17.57
C GLY A 261 -23.67 -58.57 17.65
N THR A 262 -23.52 -57.79 18.70
CA THR A 262 -24.26 -56.53 18.87
C THR A 262 -23.45 -55.57 19.73
N ILE A 263 -23.62 -54.27 19.49
CA ILE A 263 -23.05 -53.21 20.31
C ILE A 263 -24.15 -52.63 21.18
N TYR A 264 -23.88 -52.54 22.48
CA TYR A 264 -24.78 -51.97 23.47
C TYR A 264 -24.13 -50.75 24.12
N TYR A 265 -24.94 -49.78 24.51
CA TYR A 265 -24.48 -48.72 25.40
C TYR A 265 -25.45 -48.49 26.55
N ALA A 266 -24.92 -48.07 27.69
CA ALA A 266 -25.71 -47.69 28.86
C ALA A 266 -25.01 -46.61 29.67
N THR A 267 -25.79 -45.86 30.45
CA THR A 267 -25.26 -45.01 31.51
C THR A 267 -25.55 -45.64 32.86
N LEU A 268 -24.52 -45.79 33.67
CA LEU A 268 -24.60 -46.33 35.02
C LEU A 268 -24.32 -45.24 36.04
N GLY A 269 -24.77 -45.46 37.27
CA GLY A 269 -24.57 -44.52 38.38
C GLY A 269 -25.45 -43.26 38.32
N SER A 270 -25.00 -42.22 39.01
CA SER A 270 -25.71 -40.93 39.13
C SER A 270 -24.72 -39.78 39.17
N ALA A 271 -25.10 -38.62 38.64
CA ALA A 271 -24.22 -37.46 38.60
C ALA A 271 -23.70 -37.10 40.01
N PRO A 272 -22.44 -36.66 40.14
CA PRO A 272 -21.43 -36.43 39.10
C PRO A 272 -20.48 -37.63 38.86
N ASN A 273 -20.89 -38.86 39.22
CA ASN A 273 -20.05 -40.07 39.09
C ASN A 273 -20.73 -41.11 38.19
N ARG A 274 -21.23 -40.68 37.03
CA ARG A 274 -21.80 -41.59 36.03
C ARG A 274 -20.70 -42.25 35.22
N GLN A 275 -20.98 -43.46 34.76
CA GLN A 275 -20.14 -44.16 33.78
C GLN A 275 -20.94 -44.37 32.51
N PHE A 276 -20.37 -44.04 31.36
CA PHE A 276 -20.95 -44.37 30.05
C PHE A 276 -20.21 -45.56 29.47
N VAL A 277 -20.91 -46.69 29.35
CA VAL A 277 -20.35 -47.97 28.90
C VAL A 277 -20.79 -48.23 27.47
N VAL A 278 -19.84 -48.62 26.60
CA VAL A 278 -20.11 -49.16 25.27
C VAL A 278 -19.53 -50.56 25.18
N GLU A 279 -20.40 -51.57 25.18
CA GLU A 279 -20.05 -53.00 25.09
C GLU A 279 -20.20 -53.49 23.65
N TYR A 280 -19.12 -54.03 23.10
CA TYR A 280 -19.09 -54.81 21.87
C TYR A 280 -19.23 -56.28 22.26
N LYS A 281 -20.40 -56.89 22.03
CA LYS A 281 -20.68 -58.27 22.45
C LYS A 281 -20.63 -59.25 21.29
N ASN A 282 -19.78 -60.27 21.43
CA ASN A 282 -19.59 -61.37 20.46
C ASN A 282 -19.40 -60.89 19.02
N LYS A 283 -18.56 -59.86 18.82
CA LYS A 283 -18.22 -59.29 17.51
C LYS A 283 -17.32 -60.24 16.72
N PHE A 284 -17.61 -60.45 15.45
CA PHE A 284 -16.83 -61.35 14.59
C PHE A 284 -15.83 -60.54 13.77
N SER A 285 -14.69 -61.13 13.42
CA SER A 285 -13.73 -60.52 12.50
C SER A 285 -14.20 -60.68 11.07
N TYR A 286 -13.95 -59.67 10.23
CA TYR A 286 -14.10 -59.75 8.77
C TYR A 286 -13.03 -60.62 8.10
N GLY A 287 -12.00 -61.04 8.84
CA GLY A 287 -10.95 -61.94 8.37
C GLY A 287 -11.42 -63.15 7.53
N ASP A 288 -10.49 -63.76 6.78
CA ASP A 288 -10.79 -64.89 5.88
C ASP A 288 -11.94 -64.61 4.86
N ASN A 289 -11.95 -63.40 4.29
CA ASN A 289 -12.97 -62.91 3.34
C ASN A 289 -14.41 -62.90 3.91
N GLY A 290 -14.54 -62.57 5.20
CA GLY A 290 -15.81 -62.42 5.89
C GLY A 290 -16.49 -63.75 6.24
N ASP A 291 -15.75 -64.85 6.37
CA ASP A 291 -16.31 -66.16 6.76
C ASP A 291 -16.65 -66.19 8.27
N PRO A 292 -17.94 -66.25 8.65
CA PRO A 292 -18.33 -66.31 10.06
C PRO A 292 -18.23 -67.73 10.64
N THR A 293 -17.82 -68.74 9.86
CA THR A 293 -17.93 -70.15 10.24
C THR A 293 -17.08 -70.48 11.46
N GLY A 294 -17.75 -70.92 12.52
CA GLY A 294 -17.12 -71.35 13.76
C GLY A 294 -16.56 -70.22 14.63
N GLN A 295 -16.74 -68.96 14.23
CA GLN A 295 -16.41 -67.83 15.10
C GLN A 295 -17.40 -67.79 16.29
N THR A 296 -16.88 -67.50 17.49
CA THR A 296 -17.64 -67.24 18.71
C THR A 296 -17.71 -65.75 19.06
N GLY A 297 -16.76 -64.97 18.50
CA GLY A 297 -16.72 -63.51 18.58
C GLY A 297 -16.03 -62.95 19.84
N ALA A 298 -15.39 -61.79 19.68
CA ALA A 298 -14.77 -61.04 20.76
C ALA A 298 -15.81 -60.24 21.55
N THR A 299 -15.62 -60.14 22.86
CA THR A 299 -16.43 -59.31 23.77
C THR A 299 -15.53 -58.39 24.57
N PHE A 300 -15.71 -57.08 24.40
CA PHE A 300 -14.93 -56.04 25.04
C PHE A 300 -15.77 -54.78 25.20
N GLU A 301 -15.35 -53.88 26.07
CA GLU A 301 -16.05 -52.62 26.28
C GLU A 301 -15.10 -51.46 26.50
N VAL A 302 -15.67 -50.26 26.38
CA VAL A 302 -15.06 -49.01 26.80
C VAL A 302 -15.98 -48.33 27.82
N ILE A 303 -15.38 -47.82 28.89
CA ILE A 303 -16.06 -47.09 29.95
C ILE A 303 -15.50 -45.67 30.00
N LEU A 304 -16.37 -44.66 29.96
CA LEU A 304 -16.03 -43.25 30.14
C LEU A 304 -16.55 -42.78 31.51
N ASP A 305 -15.66 -42.36 32.40
CA ASP A 305 -16.01 -41.94 33.76
C ASP A 305 -16.21 -40.42 33.88
N GLU A 306 -17.39 -39.99 34.34
CA GLU A 306 -17.74 -38.58 34.54
C GLU A 306 -16.90 -37.91 35.63
N ALA A 307 -16.45 -38.65 36.64
CA ALA A 307 -15.88 -38.08 37.85
C ALA A 307 -14.47 -37.51 37.63
N ASP A 308 -13.67 -38.18 36.81
CA ASP A 308 -12.25 -37.84 36.62
C ASP A 308 -11.77 -37.86 35.15
N GLY A 309 -12.65 -38.22 34.21
CA GLY A 309 -12.32 -38.24 32.79
C GLY A 309 -11.44 -39.43 32.38
N SER A 310 -11.35 -40.49 33.20
CA SER A 310 -10.68 -41.72 32.82
C SER A 310 -11.45 -42.48 31.75
N ILE A 311 -10.71 -43.29 30.98
CA ILE A 311 -11.26 -44.22 30.00
C ILE A 311 -10.73 -45.61 30.34
N ASP A 312 -11.59 -46.60 30.47
CA ASP A 312 -11.16 -47.99 30.70
C ASP A 312 -11.55 -48.85 29.49
N PHE A 313 -10.61 -49.65 29.00
CA PHE A 313 -10.88 -50.73 28.05
C PHE A 313 -10.85 -52.06 28.79
N GLU A 314 -11.94 -52.82 28.72
CA GLU A 314 -12.11 -54.08 29.45
C GLU A 314 -12.35 -55.21 28.45
N TYR A 315 -11.56 -56.28 28.52
CA TYR A 315 -11.59 -57.37 27.55
C TYR A 315 -12.07 -58.68 28.18
N GLN A 316 -13.32 -59.04 27.95
CA GLN A 316 -13.89 -60.30 28.45
C GLN A 316 -13.45 -61.49 27.60
N THR A 317 -13.52 -61.34 26.27
CA THR A 317 -13.10 -62.35 25.30
C THR A 317 -12.37 -61.65 24.16
N THR A 318 -11.11 -62.00 23.89
CA THR A 318 -10.31 -61.39 22.81
C THR A 318 -10.11 -62.30 21.61
N SER A 319 -10.55 -63.56 21.70
CA SER A 319 -10.55 -64.50 20.57
C SER A 319 -11.86 -64.46 19.79
N PHE A 320 -11.76 -64.42 18.46
CA PHE A 320 -12.87 -64.68 17.56
C PHE A 320 -13.12 -66.18 17.40
N GLY A 321 -12.05 -66.99 17.30
CA GLY A 321 -12.14 -68.43 17.02
C GLY A 321 -12.58 -68.76 15.59
N GLY A 322 -12.65 -70.05 15.23
CA GLY A 322 -13.08 -70.49 13.89
C GLY A 322 -12.24 -69.91 12.75
N ALA A 323 -12.89 -69.44 11.69
CA ALA A 323 -12.24 -68.72 10.59
C ALA A 323 -11.58 -67.39 11.03
N GLY A 324 -12.00 -66.81 12.16
CA GLY A 324 -11.39 -65.60 12.73
C GLY A 324 -10.13 -65.85 13.56
N ALA A 325 -9.73 -67.11 13.78
CA ALA A 325 -8.67 -67.45 14.74
C ALA A 325 -7.29 -66.84 14.41
N GLY A 326 -7.03 -66.50 13.14
CA GLY A 326 -5.81 -65.81 12.73
C GLY A 326 -5.70 -64.36 13.24
N TYR A 327 -6.82 -63.79 13.69
CA TYR A 327 -6.97 -62.39 14.11
C TYR A 327 -7.22 -62.27 15.63
N ASP A 328 -7.20 -63.38 16.35
CA ASP A 328 -7.41 -63.43 17.80
C ASP A 328 -6.42 -62.51 18.55
N ASN A 329 -6.83 -61.98 19.70
CA ASN A 329 -5.96 -61.26 20.63
C ASN A 329 -5.39 -59.93 20.08
N GLY A 330 -6.05 -59.36 19.07
CA GLY A 330 -5.67 -58.10 18.45
C GLY A 330 -4.50 -58.21 17.47
N VAL A 331 -4.24 -59.40 16.89
CA VAL A 331 -3.15 -59.63 15.92
C VAL A 331 -3.13 -58.61 14.78
N SER A 332 -4.29 -58.11 14.35
CA SER A 332 -4.46 -57.13 13.28
C SER A 332 -5.06 -55.81 13.75
N ALA A 333 -5.28 -55.63 15.06
CA ALA A 333 -6.04 -54.50 15.56
C ALA A 333 -5.12 -53.33 15.93
N THR A 334 -5.66 -52.11 15.86
CA THR A 334 -5.10 -50.93 16.51
C THR A 334 -5.84 -50.66 17.82
N VAL A 335 -5.09 -50.53 18.92
CA VAL A 335 -5.63 -50.17 20.24
C VAL A 335 -4.99 -48.87 20.71
N GLY A 336 -5.82 -47.89 21.06
CA GLY A 336 -5.33 -46.61 21.54
C GLY A 336 -6.35 -45.48 21.54
N LEU A 337 -5.86 -44.27 21.77
CA LEU A 337 -6.63 -43.03 21.75
C LEU A 337 -5.97 -42.06 20.78
N GLN A 338 -6.74 -41.30 20.01
CA GLN A 338 -6.21 -40.28 19.10
C GLN A 338 -6.91 -38.94 19.31
N SER A 339 -6.12 -37.86 19.37
CA SER A 339 -6.63 -36.49 19.33
C SER A 339 -6.88 -36.04 17.89
N ASN A 340 -5.86 -36.19 17.03
CA ASN A 340 -5.87 -35.77 15.63
C ASN A 340 -4.78 -36.52 14.85
N GLY A 341 -4.66 -36.25 13.54
CA GLY A 341 -3.70 -36.91 12.65
C GLY A 341 -2.21 -36.69 12.99
N SER A 342 -1.86 -35.93 14.02
CA SER A 342 -0.48 -35.70 14.48
C SER A 342 -0.24 -36.03 15.94
N PHE A 343 -1.28 -36.35 16.72
CA PHE A 343 -1.15 -36.63 18.15
C PHE A 343 -2.10 -37.72 18.64
N ALA A 344 -1.52 -38.77 19.23
CA ALA A 344 -2.22 -39.95 19.72
C ALA A 344 -1.42 -40.66 20.83
N ASN A 345 -2.11 -41.51 21.58
CA ASN A 345 -1.54 -42.43 22.55
C ASN A 345 -1.88 -43.87 22.12
N GLN A 346 -0.93 -44.54 21.45
CA GLN A 346 -1.07 -45.92 20.99
C GLN A 346 -0.70 -46.92 22.09
N TYR A 347 -1.51 -47.96 22.27
CA TYR A 347 -1.15 -49.11 23.08
C TYR A 347 -0.56 -50.24 22.22
N SER A 348 -1.23 -50.59 21.12
CA SER A 348 -0.75 -51.62 20.19
C SER A 348 -1.25 -51.38 18.75
N TYR A 349 -0.54 -52.01 17.81
CA TYR A 349 -0.89 -52.10 16.40
C TYR A 349 -0.33 -53.40 15.83
N ASP A 350 -1.17 -54.13 15.11
CA ASP A 350 -0.86 -55.40 14.44
C ASP A 350 -0.05 -56.35 15.34
N SER A 351 -0.52 -56.54 16.57
CA SER A 351 0.18 -57.32 17.59
C SER A 351 -0.79 -57.99 18.55
N ALA A 352 -0.59 -59.31 18.75
CA ALA A 352 -1.30 -60.17 19.71
C ALA A 352 -1.06 -59.75 21.18
N SER A 353 -1.58 -58.59 21.55
CA SER A 353 -1.30 -57.85 22.78
C SER A 353 -2.45 -57.88 23.78
N LEU A 354 -3.62 -58.34 23.33
CA LEU A 354 -4.82 -58.47 24.13
C LEU A 354 -4.95 -59.89 24.67
N HIS A 355 -5.62 -60.06 25.80
CA HIS A 355 -6.00 -61.37 26.31
C HIS A 355 -7.24 -61.24 27.18
N ASP A 356 -7.96 -62.34 27.37
CA ASP A 356 -9.11 -62.39 28.28
C ASP A 356 -8.72 -61.92 29.69
N GLY A 357 -9.57 -61.09 30.30
CA GLY A 357 -9.35 -60.50 31.62
C GLY A 357 -8.31 -59.37 31.64
N LEU A 358 -7.88 -58.85 30.48
CA LEU A 358 -7.08 -57.64 30.40
C LEU A 358 -7.96 -56.41 30.64
N ALA A 359 -7.40 -55.43 31.37
CA ALA A 359 -7.92 -54.08 31.48
C ALA A 359 -6.84 -53.06 31.17
N ILE A 360 -7.18 -52.03 30.41
CA ILE A 360 -6.30 -50.91 30.10
C ILE A 360 -6.98 -49.63 30.58
N ALA A 361 -6.48 -49.09 31.69
CA ALA A 361 -6.92 -47.79 32.19
C ALA A 361 -6.14 -46.68 31.48
N TRP A 362 -6.85 -45.70 30.96
CA TRP A 362 -6.31 -44.49 30.36
C TRP A 362 -6.63 -43.30 31.26
N THR A 363 -5.58 -42.79 31.91
CA THR A 363 -5.71 -41.62 32.78
C THR A 363 -5.36 -40.35 32.00
N PRO A 364 -6.20 -39.30 32.05
CA PRO A 364 -5.87 -38.04 31.39
C PRO A 364 -4.64 -37.40 32.03
N ALA A 365 -3.69 -36.98 31.20
CA ALA A 365 -2.66 -36.04 31.57
C ALA A 365 -3.31 -34.66 31.67
N ASN A 366 -3.28 -34.06 32.86
CA ASN A 366 -3.76 -32.71 33.12
C ASN A 366 -2.56 -31.75 33.08
N PRO A 367 -2.19 -31.20 31.92
CA PRO A 367 -1.04 -30.32 31.83
C PRO A 367 -1.30 -29.03 32.61
N THR A 368 -0.26 -28.53 33.25
CA THR A 368 -0.25 -27.17 33.78
C THR A 368 0.00 -26.23 32.61
N SER A 369 -0.96 -25.35 32.31
CA SER A 369 -0.85 -24.36 31.24
C SER A 369 -1.02 -22.94 31.77
N TYR A 370 -0.31 -22.01 31.15
CA TYR A 370 -0.36 -20.58 31.43
C TYR A 370 -0.48 -19.81 30.13
N SER A 371 -1.14 -18.66 30.15
CA SER A 371 -1.30 -17.81 28.96
C SER A 371 -1.08 -16.35 29.29
N ALA A 372 -0.35 -15.63 28.44
CA ALA A 372 -0.08 -14.20 28.57
C ALA A 372 -0.34 -13.49 27.25
N THR A 373 -0.89 -12.27 27.31
CA THR A 373 -1.26 -11.48 26.13
C THR A 373 -0.59 -10.12 26.17
N ALA A 374 0.10 -9.71 25.10
CA ALA A 374 0.72 -8.40 24.99
C ALA A 374 0.42 -7.79 23.62
N ALA A 375 0.62 -6.47 23.50
CA ALA A 375 0.31 -5.75 22.29
C ALA A 375 1.43 -4.79 21.89
N ALA A 376 1.56 -4.56 20.59
CA ALA A 376 2.43 -3.55 20.01
C ALA A 376 1.72 -2.86 18.83
N THR A 377 1.95 -1.56 18.64
CA THR A 377 1.36 -0.77 17.56
C THR A 377 2.41 -0.46 16.49
N LEU A 378 2.12 -0.83 15.26
CA LEU A 378 2.87 -0.37 14.10
C LEU A 378 2.02 0.67 13.37
N ASP A 379 2.47 1.91 13.37
CA ASP A 379 1.89 3.02 12.61
C ASP A 379 2.57 3.04 11.24
N VAL A 380 1.90 2.52 10.23
CA VAL A 380 2.37 2.55 8.84
C VAL A 380 1.73 3.73 8.12
N GLY A 381 2.57 4.60 7.53
CA GLY A 381 2.12 5.80 6.85
C GLY A 381 2.81 6.06 5.51
N THR A 382 2.27 7.00 4.74
CA THR A 382 2.87 7.51 3.49
C THR A 382 2.66 9.02 3.40
N PRO A 383 3.54 9.75 2.69
CA PRO A 383 3.18 11.07 2.19
C PRO A 383 2.12 10.91 1.09
N THR A 384 1.36 11.98 0.84
CA THR A 384 0.40 12.00 -0.27
C THR A 384 0.42 13.38 -0.90
N MET A 385 1.02 13.48 -2.08
CA MET A 385 1.23 14.75 -2.75
C MET A 385 -0.04 15.23 -3.46
N ILE A 386 -0.35 16.50 -3.25
CA ILE A 386 -1.32 17.23 -4.08
C ILE A 386 -0.61 18.42 -4.70
N THR A 387 -0.92 18.71 -5.96
CA THR A 387 -0.43 19.90 -6.66
C THR A 387 -1.61 20.76 -7.10
N THR A 388 -1.48 22.08 -7.08
CA THR A 388 -2.46 23.00 -7.65
C THR A 388 -1.74 24.10 -8.42
N PRO A 389 -1.88 24.21 -9.75
CA PRO A 389 -2.65 23.30 -10.61
C PRO A 389 -2.09 21.87 -10.63
N ASN A 390 -2.95 20.90 -10.93
CA ASN A 390 -2.60 19.47 -11.03
C ASN A 390 -2.52 19.01 -12.49
N ALA A 391 -2.28 17.71 -12.69
CA ALA A 391 -2.24 17.07 -14.01
C ALA A 391 -3.50 17.27 -14.87
N ALA A 392 -4.67 17.55 -14.25
CA ALA A 392 -5.92 17.79 -14.97
C ALA A 392 -6.18 19.27 -15.28
N THR A 393 -5.75 20.19 -14.41
CA THR A 393 -6.01 21.63 -14.58
C THR A 393 -4.90 22.37 -15.32
N GLY A 394 -3.63 22.01 -15.08
CA GLY A 394 -2.48 22.59 -15.77
C GLY A 394 -2.31 24.11 -15.62
N PHE A 395 -1.37 24.66 -16.39
CA PHE A 395 -1.16 26.09 -16.57
C PHE A 395 -1.58 26.52 -17.97
N THR A 396 -2.32 27.63 -18.08
CA THR A 396 -2.75 28.21 -19.37
C THR A 396 -2.46 29.72 -19.49
N PRO A 397 -1.20 30.17 -19.28
CA PRO A 397 -0.86 31.59 -19.33
C PRO A 397 -0.90 32.15 -20.76
N SER A 398 -1.27 33.43 -20.89
CA SER A 398 -1.13 34.18 -22.13
C SER A 398 -0.13 35.32 -21.93
N VAL A 399 0.93 35.35 -22.75
CA VAL A 399 2.07 36.27 -22.58
C VAL A 399 2.39 36.94 -23.93
N PRO A 400 2.45 38.27 -24.02
CA PRO A 400 2.92 38.92 -25.24
C PRO A 400 4.38 38.56 -25.57
N ALA A 401 4.70 38.36 -26.85
CA ALA A 401 6.09 38.16 -27.28
C ALA A 401 6.99 39.31 -26.79
N GLY A 402 8.14 38.98 -26.20
CA GLY A 402 9.05 39.95 -25.59
C GLY A 402 8.87 40.18 -24.09
N SER A 403 7.96 39.48 -23.42
CA SER A 403 7.66 39.64 -21.98
C SER A 403 7.61 38.32 -21.22
N SER A 404 7.49 38.38 -19.89
CA SER A 404 7.38 37.22 -19.01
C SER A 404 6.27 37.40 -17.97
N THR A 405 5.67 36.31 -17.52
CA THR A 405 4.74 36.29 -16.36
C THR A 405 5.10 35.16 -15.40
N SER A 406 4.45 35.10 -14.23
CA SER A 406 4.58 33.96 -13.32
C SER A 406 3.23 33.60 -12.70
N ALA A 407 3.05 32.31 -12.37
CA ALA A 407 1.89 31.79 -11.68
C ALA A 407 2.32 30.83 -10.56
N PRO A 408 1.58 30.75 -9.44
CA PRO A 408 1.93 29.87 -8.34
C PRO A 408 1.58 28.40 -8.66
N LEU A 409 2.48 27.50 -8.27
CA LEU A 409 2.25 26.07 -8.09
C LEU A 409 2.24 25.76 -6.60
N SER A 410 1.08 25.36 -6.08
CA SER A 410 0.92 24.80 -4.73
C SER A 410 1.38 23.34 -4.71
N ILE A 411 2.16 22.97 -3.70
CA ILE A 411 2.53 21.59 -3.39
C ILE A 411 2.13 21.33 -1.93
N ASP A 412 1.21 20.39 -1.77
CA ASP A 412 0.56 20.01 -0.52
C ASP A 412 0.84 18.55 -0.18
N ASN A 413 0.72 18.22 1.11
CA ASN A 413 0.88 16.86 1.61
C ASN A 413 -0.31 16.48 2.49
N ILE A 414 -1.30 15.78 1.94
CA ILE A 414 -2.45 15.28 2.71
C ILE A 414 -2.19 13.94 3.39
N GLY A 415 -0.99 13.38 3.21
CA GLY A 415 -0.56 12.13 3.83
C GLY A 415 -0.20 12.33 5.30
N ASN A 416 0.28 11.26 5.94
CA ASN A 416 0.66 11.26 7.37
C ASN A 416 2.17 11.06 7.60
N ARG A 417 2.98 11.21 6.54
CA ARG A 417 4.45 11.26 6.58
C ARG A 417 4.95 12.45 5.79
N ASP A 418 6.19 12.89 6.06
CA ASP A 418 6.79 14.02 5.37
C ASP A 418 6.94 13.75 3.87
N LEU A 419 6.45 14.69 3.06
CA LEU A 419 6.61 14.69 1.61
C LEU A 419 7.90 15.40 1.25
N VAL A 420 8.85 14.69 0.67
CA VAL A 420 10.05 15.25 0.05
C VAL A 420 9.80 15.33 -1.45
N TRP A 421 9.94 16.52 -2.03
CA TRP A 421 9.65 16.76 -3.45
C TRP A 421 10.77 17.52 -4.17
N SER A 422 10.82 17.40 -5.50
CA SER A 422 11.79 18.08 -6.36
C SER A 422 11.25 18.34 -7.77
N MET A 423 11.72 19.40 -8.43
CA MET A 423 11.51 19.67 -9.87
C MET A 423 12.50 18.94 -10.77
N THR A 424 13.48 18.24 -10.19
CA THR A 424 14.45 17.44 -10.93
C THR A 424 14.22 15.95 -10.68
N PRO A 425 14.50 15.08 -11.67
CA PRO A 425 14.38 13.64 -11.49
C PRO A 425 15.16 13.16 -10.26
N PRO A 426 14.65 12.15 -9.55
CA PRO A 426 15.33 11.61 -8.39
C PRO A 426 16.68 10.99 -8.77
N ALA A 427 17.55 10.85 -7.77
CA ALA A 427 18.76 10.04 -7.93
C ALA A 427 18.38 8.60 -8.32
N ALA A 428 19.24 7.94 -9.09
CA ALA A 428 18.99 6.60 -9.63
C ALA A 428 18.73 5.52 -8.57
N ASN A 429 19.04 5.79 -7.30
CA ASN A 429 18.84 4.89 -6.17
C ASN A 429 17.78 5.39 -5.17
N ALA A 430 16.94 6.37 -5.52
CA ALA A 430 15.97 6.95 -4.59
C ALA A 430 14.86 5.98 -4.14
N HIS A 431 14.60 4.93 -4.93
CA HIS A 431 13.69 3.84 -4.60
C HIS A 431 14.34 2.72 -3.78
N PHE A 432 15.63 2.84 -3.45
CA PHE A 432 16.28 1.84 -2.62
C PHE A 432 15.66 1.89 -1.22
N PRO A 433 15.31 0.72 -0.65
CA PRO A 433 14.97 0.64 0.75
C PRO A 433 16.02 1.31 1.63
N LYS A 434 15.57 2.08 2.62
CA LYS A 434 16.44 2.84 3.54
C LYS A 434 17.38 1.91 4.31
N THR A 435 16.88 0.74 4.69
CA THR A 435 17.66 -0.39 5.17
C THR A 435 17.70 -1.45 4.09
N PRO A 436 18.87 -2.09 3.85
CA PRO A 436 18.92 -3.21 2.92
C PRO A 436 17.90 -4.28 3.33
N ARG A 437 17.40 -5.05 2.37
CA ARG A 437 16.41 -6.12 2.61
C ARG A 437 16.93 -7.43 2.08
N THR A 438 16.36 -8.53 2.57
CA THR A 438 16.63 -9.87 2.06
C THR A 438 15.30 -10.60 1.84
N SER A 439 15.09 -11.16 0.66
CA SER A 439 13.99 -12.11 0.44
C SER A 439 14.44 -13.53 0.79
N VAL A 440 13.50 -14.33 1.29
CA VAL A 440 13.69 -15.78 1.42
C VAL A 440 13.11 -16.41 0.16
N PRO A 441 13.90 -17.17 -0.62
CA PRO A 441 13.37 -17.86 -1.79
C PRO A 441 12.23 -18.81 -1.40
N PHE A 442 11.19 -18.89 -2.23
CA PHE A 442 10.19 -19.97 -2.14
C PHE A 442 10.78 -21.31 -2.61
N HIS A 443 11.93 -21.26 -3.30
CA HIS A 443 12.68 -22.40 -3.78
C HIS A 443 13.49 -23.14 -2.69
N GLY A 444 13.32 -24.46 -2.65
CA GLY A 444 14.41 -25.35 -2.23
C GLY A 444 15.52 -25.41 -3.31
N PRO A 445 16.73 -25.86 -3.00
CA PRO A 445 17.78 -26.05 -4.01
C PRO A 445 17.23 -26.89 -5.16
N TRP A 446 17.57 -26.52 -6.41
CA TRP A 446 17.12 -27.09 -7.69
C TRP A 446 17.49 -28.59 -7.88
N ASP A 447 17.04 -29.45 -6.97
CA ASP A 447 17.13 -30.91 -6.99
C ASP A 447 15.74 -31.50 -7.26
N GLY A 448 15.06 -31.04 -8.33
CA GLY A 448 14.02 -31.78 -9.06
C GLY A 448 12.82 -32.39 -8.31
N VAL A 449 12.63 -32.16 -7.01
CA VAL A 449 11.49 -32.66 -6.22
C VAL A 449 11.25 -31.71 -5.05
N GLY A 450 10.22 -30.87 -5.12
CA GLY A 450 9.85 -29.99 -4.02
C GLY A 450 8.47 -29.37 -4.23
N VAL A 451 7.51 -29.82 -3.43
CA VAL A 451 6.09 -29.45 -3.46
C VAL A 451 5.92 -28.04 -2.87
N SER A 452 5.24 -27.15 -3.62
CA SER A 452 4.80 -25.83 -3.13
C SER A 452 3.78 -25.98 -1.96
N PRO A 453 3.90 -25.19 -0.88
CA PRO A 453 2.85 -25.07 0.12
C PRO A 453 1.69 -24.22 -0.41
N ASP A 454 0.53 -24.85 -0.52
CA ASP A 454 -0.81 -24.27 -0.61
C ASP A 454 -1.15 -23.33 -1.79
N SER A 455 -1.65 -23.98 -2.85
CA SER A 455 -2.57 -23.42 -3.86
C SER A 455 -3.96 -23.07 -3.29
N ALA A 456 -4.10 -22.85 -1.99
CA ALA A 456 -5.37 -22.67 -1.28
C ALA A 456 -5.82 -21.20 -1.21
N ARG A 457 -5.91 -20.52 -2.36
CA ARG A 457 -6.75 -19.31 -2.52
C ARG A 457 -7.49 -19.29 -3.85
N ARG A 458 -8.22 -20.37 -4.15
CA ARG A 458 -9.32 -20.29 -5.12
C ARG A 458 -10.60 -19.84 -4.41
N ALA A 459 -10.90 -18.55 -4.49
CA ALA A 459 -12.23 -18.01 -4.22
C ALA A 459 -12.67 -16.98 -5.29
N SER A 460 -13.30 -17.53 -6.34
CA SER A 460 -14.58 -17.10 -6.94
C SER A 460 -14.75 -15.74 -7.66
N LYS A 461 -14.98 -15.87 -8.98
CA LYS A 461 -15.99 -15.22 -9.86
C LYS A 461 -15.82 -13.75 -10.27
N SER A 462 -15.69 -13.54 -11.58
CA SER A 462 -16.81 -13.01 -12.39
C SER A 462 -16.65 -13.29 -13.89
N LYS A 463 -17.75 -13.64 -14.56
CA LYS A 463 -17.87 -13.65 -16.03
C LYS A 463 -18.20 -12.23 -16.48
N VAL A 464 -17.41 -11.66 -17.38
CA VAL A 464 -17.89 -10.70 -18.38
C VAL A 464 -17.16 -11.03 -19.69
N HIS A 465 -17.92 -11.42 -20.72
CA HIS A 465 -17.47 -11.28 -22.09
C HIS A 465 -17.91 -9.90 -22.57
N ALA A 466 -16.99 -9.11 -23.12
CA ALA A 466 -17.29 -8.06 -24.09
C ALA A 466 -16.37 -8.25 -25.30
N PRO A 467 -16.91 -8.30 -26.54
CA PRO A 467 -16.13 -8.46 -27.76
C PRO A 467 -15.68 -7.12 -28.36
N ALA A 468 -14.49 -7.14 -29.00
CA ALA A 468 -13.95 -6.22 -30.02
C ALA A 468 -14.06 -4.68 -29.78
N GLY A 469 -13.02 -4.10 -29.16
CA GLY A 469 -12.74 -2.64 -29.12
C GLY A 469 -11.86 -2.20 -27.95
N THR A 470 -10.80 -1.43 -28.23
CA THR A 470 -9.81 -0.73 -27.34
C THR A 470 -9.35 -1.48 -26.07
N MET A 471 -8.17 -2.11 -26.14
CA MET A 471 -7.45 -2.63 -24.96
C MET A 471 -7.23 -1.51 -23.93
N GLN A 472 -7.47 -1.80 -22.64
CA GLN A 472 -7.26 -0.86 -21.55
C GLN A 472 -5.78 -0.68 -21.22
N VAL A 473 -4.98 -1.74 -21.28
CA VAL A 473 -3.51 -1.70 -21.12
C VAL A 473 -2.91 -2.51 -22.27
N PRO A 474 -2.73 -1.90 -23.46
CA PRO A 474 -2.25 -2.60 -24.64
C PRO A 474 -0.81 -3.05 -24.45
N VAL A 475 -0.58 -4.36 -24.54
CA VAL A 475 0.74 -4.98 -24.49
C VAL A 475 1.08 -5.55 -25.86
N TYR A 476 2.34 -5.41 -26.25
CA TYR A 476 2.97 -6.15 -27.34
C TYR A 476 4.09 -6.99 -26.75
N ALA A 477 4.12 -8.27 -27.11
CA ALA A 477 4.92 -9.25 -26.41
C ALA A 477 5.42 -10.37 -27.34
N THR A 478 6.45 -11.07 -26.88
CA THR A 478 6.90 -12.34 -27.44
C THR A 478 6.32 -13.47 -26.60
N GLN A 479 5.50 -14.31 -27.22
CA GLN A 479 4.84 -15.45 -26.59
C GLN A 479 5.56 -16.74 -26.99
N VAL A 480 6.02 -17.54 -26.02
CA VAL A 480 6.79 -18.76 -26.29
C VAL A 480 5.85 -19.90 -26.65
N THR A 481 6.14 -20.58 -27.77
CA THR A 481 5.38 -21.73 -28.24
C THR A 481 6.25 -22.99 -28.28
N VAL A 482 5.61 -24.14 -28.43
CA VAL A 482 6.32 -25.44 -28.54
C VAL A 482 7.30 -25.51 -29.72
N ASN A 483 7.14 -24.65 -30.73
CA ASN A 483 7.93 -24.66 -31.97
C ASN A 483 8.80 -23.42 -32.16
N GLY A 484 8.75 -22.43 -31.26
CA GLY A 484 9.42 -21.14 -31.44
C GLY A 484 8.76 -20.05 -30.61
N ALA A 485 8.54 -18.89 -31.22
CA ALA A 485 7.88 -17.76 -30.59
C ALA A 485 6.89 -17.11 -31.55
N ASP A 486 5.83 -16.53 -30.99
CA ASP A 486 4.88 -15.70 -31.71
C ASP A 486 4.99 -14.26 -31.22
N TYR A 487 4.85 -13.29 -32.12
CA TYR A 487 4.69 -11.89 -31.77
C TYR A 487 3.21 -11.56 -31.63
N VAL A 488 2.80 -11.12 -30.45
CA VAL A 488 1.39 -11.00 -30.06
C VAL A 488 1.06 -9.64 -29.46
N SER A 489 -0.22 -9.31 -29.43
CA SER A 489 -0.77 -8.24 -28.58
C SER A 489 -1.92 -8.71 -27.71
N PHE A 490 -2.04 -8.16 -26.51
CA PHE A 490 -3.13 -8.45 -25.58
C PHE A 490 -3.35 -7.29 -24.59
N ASP A 491 -4.41 -7.38 -23.78
CA ASP A 491 -4.67 -6.41 -22.72
C ASP A 491 -4.14 -6.94 -21.38
N ALA A 492 -3.17 -6.27 -20.76
CA ALA A 492 -2.61 -6.69 -19.47
C ALA A 492 -3.66 -6.76 -18.35
N ALA A 493 -4.69 -5.91 -18.40
CA ALA A 493 -5.79 -5.93 -17.44
C ALA A 493 -6.79 -7.08 -17.68
N ALA A 494 -6.72 -7.73 -18.85
CA ALA A 494 -7.60 -8.83 -19.24
C ALA A 494 -6.86 -9.82 -20.20
N PRO A 495 -5.81 -10.51 -19.73
CA PRO A 495 -4.82 -11.18 -20.58
C PRO A 495 -5.26 -12.54 -21.14
N SER A 496 -6.48 -12.99 -20.80
CA SER A 496 -7.02 -14.30 -21.19
C SER A 496 -7.16 -14.52 -22.70
N THR A 497 -7.03 -13.46 -23.51
CA THR A 497 -7.09 -13.51 -24.97
C THR A 497 -5.91 -12.76 -25.58
N SER A 498 -5.09 -13.44 -26.39
CA SER A 498 -4.02 -12.83 -27.19
C SER A 498 -4.36 -12.80 -28.68
N ASN A 499 -3.90 -11.75 -29.35
CA ASN A 499 -3.97 -11.56 -30.79
C ASN A 499 -2.58 -11.81 -31.39
N VAL A 500 -2.44 -12.87 -32.19
CA VAL A 500 -1.19 -13.16 -32.89
C VAL A 500 -1.03 -12.22 -34.08
N ILE A 501 0.00 -11.37 -34.03
CA ILE A 501 0.36 -10.43 -35.10
C ILE A 501 1.22 -11.16 -36.15
N LEU A 502 2.22 -11.90 -35.67
CA LEU A 502 3.09 -12.73 -36.50
C LEU A 502 3.38 -14.04 -35.78
N ALA A 503 2.95 -15.15 -36.36
CA ALA A 503 3.34 -16.48 -35.91
C ALA A 503 4.77 -16.80 -36.38
N ASP A 504 5.48 -17.65 -35.61
CA ASP A 504 6.87 -18.05 -35.90
C ASP A 504 7.81 -16.84 -36.09
N SER A 505 7.64 -15.83 -35.24
CA SER A 505 8.51 -14.65 -35.22
C SER A 505 9.91 -15.01 -34.70
N PRO A 506 10.93 -14.18 -34.95
CA PRO A 506 12.19 -14.29 -34.22
C PRO A 506 11.91 -14.23 -32.71
N PRO A 507 12.54 -15.09 -31.88
CA PRO A 507 12.34 -15.09 -30.43
C PRO A 507 13.04 -13.89 -29.80
N LEU A 508 12.32 -12.78 -29.70
CA LEU A 508 12.83 -11.53 -29.11
C LEU A 508 12.55 -11.51 -27.60
N PHE A 509 13.58 -11.66 -26.76
CA PHE A 509 13.47 -11.88 -25.31
C PHE A 509 13.75 -10.62 -24.45
N GLY A 510 14.16 -9.53 -25.10
CA GLY A 510 14.17 -8.20 -24.48
C GLY A 510 13.62 -7.20 -25.47
N ILE A 511 12.43 -6.63 -25.19
CA ILE A 511 11.73 -5.72 -26.10
C ILE A 511 11.39 -4.38 -25.45
N THR A 512 11.47 -3.29 -26.23
CA THR A 512 11.07 -1.97 -25.77
C THR A 512 10.49 -1.11 -26.89
N PHE A 513 9.53 -0.28 -26.53
CA PHE A 513 9.21 0.94 -27.28
C PHE A 513 10.23 2.03 -26.97
N VAL A 514 10.38 3.00 -27.88
CA VAL A 514 11.29 4.14 -27.73
C VAL A 514 10.50 5.39 -28.02
N ASP A 515 10.58 6.37 -27.12
CA ASP A 515 10.06 7.72 -27.35
C ASP A 515 8.58 7.75 -27.82
N ASN A 516 7.76 6.87 -27.22
CA ASN A 516 6.35 6.68 -27.56
C ASN A 516 6.06 6.36 -29.04
N ASP A 517 7.06 5.90 -29.80
CA ASP A 517 6.86 5.35 -31.15
C ASP A 517 6.29 3.94 -31.05
N PHE A 518 4.96 3.85 -30.99
CA PHE A 518 4.24 2.56 -30.96
C PHE A 518 4.09 1.92 -32.35
N SER A 519 4.69 2.47 -33.41
CA SER A 519 4.65 1.85 -34.74
C SER A 519 5.60 0.65 -34.85
N LYS A 520 6.59 0.56 -33.96
CA LYS A 520 7.58 -0.52 -33.93
C LYS A 520 8.15 -0.73 -32.52
N GLN A 521 8.66 -1.94 -32.27
CA GLN A 521 9.48 -2.25 -31.10
C GLN A 521 10.91 -2.57 -31.52
N TYR A 522 11.84 -2.37 -30.60
CA TYR A 522 13.18 -2.94 -30.68
C TYR A 522 13.23 -4.22 -29.86
N GLY A 523 13.90 -5.25 -30.36
CA GLY A 523 14.02 -6.53 -29.66
C GLY A 523 15.33 -7.26 -29.91
N VAL A 524 15.88 -7.93 -28.90
CA VAL A 524 17.09 -8.75 -29.04
C VAL A 524 16.73 -10.23 -29.18
N ASP A 525 17.23 -10.86 -30.23
CA ASP A 525 17.04 -12.28 -30.54
C ASP A 525 17.78 -13.20 -29.56
N TYR A 526 17.06 -14.21 -29.07
CA TYR A 526 17.51 -15.24 -28.14
C TYR A 526 18.74 -16.04 -28.58
N PHE A 527 18.78 -16.45 -29.84
CA PHE A 527 19.79 -17.38 -30.36
C PHE A 527 21.06 -16.68 -30.80
N GLU A 528 20.91 -15.55 -31.50
CA GLU A 528 22.01 -14.89 -32.21
C GLU A 528 22.42 -13.54 -31.58
N GLY A 529 21.64 -13.02 -30.62
CA GLY A 529 21.88 -11.71 -30.02
C GLY A 529 21.83 -10.57 -31.04
N LYS A 530 21.02 -10.72 -32.08
CA LYS A 530 20.78 -9.65 -33.06
C LYS A 530 19.70 -8.72 -32.55
N LEU A 531 19.94 -7.42 -32.67
CA LEU A 531 18.93 -6.40 -32.44
C LEU A 531 18.07 -6.25 -33.69
N TYR A 532 16.76 -6.33 -33.52
CA TYR A 532 15.75 -6.14 -34.56
C TYR A 532 14.90 -4.92 -34.24
N THR A 533 14.35 -4.30 -35.29
CA THR A 533 13.07 -3.59 -35.18
C THR A 533 11.95 -4.51 -35.67
N ILE A 534 10.81 -4.53 -35.00
CA ILE A 534 9.60 -5.27 -35.40
C ILE A 534 8.39 -4.33 -35.48
N SER A 535 7.65 -4.37 -36.59
CA SER A 535 6.44 -3.57 -36.81
C SER A 535 5.29 -4.05 -35.93
N THR A 536 4.61 -3.14 -35.23
CA THR A 536 3.41 -3.47 -34.43
C THR A 536 2.19 -3.75 -35.29
N LEU A 537 2.20 -3.35 -36.56
CA LEU A 537 1.09 -3.54 -37.48
C LEU A 537 1.02 -4.97 -38.04
N ASP A 538 2.17 -5.53 -38.40
CA ASP A 538 2.25 -6.79 -39.17
C ASP A 538 3.41 -7.71 -38.77
N GLY A 539 4.21 -7.33 -37.77
CA GLY A 539 5.36 -8.11 -37.29
C GLY A 539 6.54 -8.13 -38.25
N SER A 540 6.55 -7.34 -39.33
CA SER A 540 7.70 -7.27 -40.24
C SER A 540 8.97 -6.81 -39.50
N THR A 541 10.08 -7.53 -39.70
CA THR A 541 11.34 -7.30 -38.96
C THR A 541 12.44 -6.72 -39.84
N THR A 542 13.32 -5.91 -39.24
CA THR A 542 14.57 -5.43 -39.84
C THR A 542 15.71 -5.61 -38.85
N VAL A 543 16.81 -6.21 -39.29
CA VAL A 543 18.02 -6.38 -38.47
C VAL A 543 18.77 -5.04 -38.39
N VAL A 544 19.11 -4.61 -37.18
CA VAL A 544 19.94 -3.42 -36.91
C VAL A 544 21.42 -3.81 -36.83
N GLY A 545 21.74 -4.81 -36.02
CA GLY A 545 23.12 -5.22 -35.74
C GLY A 545 23.17 -6.39 -34.77
N SER A 546 24.38 -6.79 -34.34
CA SER A 546 24.57 -7.82 -33.32
C SER A 546 25.16 -7.19 -32.07
N THR A 547 24.65 -7.60 -30.90
CA THR A 547 25.17 -7.16 -29.59
C THR A 547 26.53 -7.77 -29.29
N GLY A 548 26.83 -8.95 -29.87
CA GLY A 548 28.04 -9.72 -29.59
C GLY A 548 28.11 -10.33 -28.17
N LEU A 549 27.03 -10.22 -27.39
CA LEU A 549 26.98 -10.68 -25.99
C LEU A 549 26.30 -12.03 -25.81
N VAL A 550 25.43 -12.42 -26.74
CA VAL A 550 24.65 -13.65 -26.68
C VAL A 550 25.45 -14.81 -27.27
N SER A 551 25.46 -15.92 -26.57
CA SER A 551 25.95 -17.20 -27.05
C SER A 551 24.91 -18.22 -26.65
N CYS A 552 24.05 -18.61 -27.61
CA CYS A 552 22.83 -19.33 -27.27
C CYS A 552 23.10 -20.44 -26.28
N CYS A 553 22.07 -20.54 -25.45
CA CYS A 553 21.77 -21.65 -24.59
C CYS A 553 22.66 -21.70 -23.35
N ILE A 554 23.52 -20.69 -23.13
CA ILE A 554 24.23 -20.45 -21.87
C ILE A 554 24.06 -18.99 -21.45
N VAL A 555 24.34 -18.07 -22.37
CA VAL A 555 24.19 -16.62 -22.17
C VAL A 555 23.12 -16.09 -23.10
N GLU A 556 22.04 -15.57 -22.53
CA GLU A 556 20.82 -15.14 -23.22
C GLU A 556 20.48 -13.68 -22.89
N PRO A 557 19.76 -12.97 -23.77
CA PRO A 557 19.19 -11.67 -23.41
C PRO A 557 18.04 -11.88 -22.41
N GLY A 558 18.06 -11.11 -21.33
CA GLY A 558 16.88 -10.89 -20.50
C GLY A 558 16.18 -9.61 -20.94
N GLY A 559 15.69 -8.86 -19.96
CA GLY A 559 14.99 -7.59 -20.17
C GLY A 559 15.74 -6.50 -20.91
N MET A 560 15.01 -5.75 -21.74
CA MET A 560 15.52 -4.53 -22.38
C MET A 560 14.50 -3.41 -22.26
N ARG A 561 14.91 -2.25 -21.74
CA ARG A 561 14.00 -1.11 -21.55
C ARG A 561 14.63 0.24 -21.86
N TRP A 562 13.87 1.09 -22.55
CA TRP A 562 14.20 2.49 -22.77
C TRP A 562 13.78 3.33 -21.55
N ASP A 563 14.71 4.10 -21.02
CA ASP A 563 14.46 5.04 -19.93
C ASP A 563 13.92 6.37 -20.48
N PRO A 564 12.65 6.72 -20.18
CA PRO A 564 12.02 7.91 -20.73
C PRO A 564 12.60 9.23 -20.19
N THR A 565 13.39 9.18 -19.12
CA THR A 565 13.97 10.39 -18.50
C THR A 565 15.34 10.75 -19.04
N SER A 566 16.11 9.76 -19.51
CA SER A 566 17.47 9.96 -20.01
C SER A 566 17.62 9.68 -21.51
N GLY A 567 16.62 9.06 -22.15
CA GLY A 567 16.69 8.62 -23.53
C GLY A 567 17.60 7.41 -23.75
N THR A 568 18.12 6.78 -22.69
CA THR A 568 19.06 5.66 -22.76
C THR A 568 18.32 4.32 -22.72
N THR A 569 18.71 3.37 -23.56
CA THR A 569 18.20 1.99 -23.50
C THR A 569 19.17 1.10 -22.74
N TYR A 570 18.62 0.32 -21.81
CA TYR A 570 19.34 -0.66 -21.00
C TYR A 570 18.93 -2.07 -21.40
N LEU A 571 19.88 -3.00 -21.30
CA LEU A 571 19.74 -4.41 -21.65
C LEU A 571 20.39 -5.26 -20.56
N VAL A 572 19.66 -6.27 -20.09
CA VAL A 572 20.19 -7.32 -19.23
C VAL A 572 20.64 -8.50 -20.07
N ILE A 573 21.80 -9.04 -19.72
CA ILE A 573 22.32 -10.31 -20.24
C ILE A 573 22.46 -11.28 -19.09
N ASP A 574 21.82 -12.44 -19.26
CA ASP A 574 21.71 -13.50 -18.27
C ASP A 574 22.65 -14.66 -18.63
N ASP A 575 23.39 -15.16 -17.64
CA ASP A 575 24.09 -16.44 -17.69
C ASP A 575 23.41 -17.40 -16.70
N PHE A 576 22.32 -18.03 -17.14
CA PHE A 576 21.48 -18.86 -16.27
C PHE A 576 21.92 -20.33 -16.19
N ARG A 577 22.77 -20.80 -17.11
CA ARG A 577 23.22 -22.21 -17.16
C ARG A 577 24.60 -22.44 -16.58
N SER A 578 25.37 -21.39 -16.29
CA SER A 578 26.63 -21.55 -15.57
C SER A 578 26.38 -21.94 -14.11
N ALA A 579 27.36 -22.60 -13.49
CA ALA A 579 27.32 -22.90 -12.06
C ALA A 579 27.37 -21.66 -11.16
N SER A 580 27.63 -20.48 -11.74
CA SER A 580 27.80 -19.22 -11.02
C SER A 580 26.68 -18.22 -11.25
N ARG A 581 25.64 -18.60 -12.03
CA ARG A 581 24.40 -17.85 -12.36
C ARG A 581 24.47 -16.34 -12.12
N SER A 582 24.46 -15.55 -13.20
CA SER A 582 24.63 -14.10 -13.07
C SER A 582 23.87 -13.29 -14.11
N SER A 583 23.40 -12.11 -13.73
CA SER A 583 22.85 -11.11 -14.64
C SER A 583 23.76 -9.89 -14.73
N THR A 584 23.92 -9.33 -15.93
CA THR A 584 24.80 -8.16 -16.18
C THR A 584 24.04 -7.08 -16.95
N LEU A 585 24.17 -5.83 -16.50
CA LEU A 585 23.50 -4.67 -17.09
C LEU A 585 24.42 -3.96 -18.09
N TYR A 586 23.87 -3.67 -19.26
CA TYR A 586 24.50 -2.90 -20.34
C TYR A 586 23.60 -1.73 -20.76
N THR A 587 24.18 -0.68 -21.32
CA THR A 587 23.45 0.21 -22.24
C THR A 587 23.61 -0.27 -23.67
N ILE A 588 22.63 0.00 -24.53
CA ILE A 588 22.64 -0.37 -25.94
C ILE A 588 22.29 0.82 -26.85
N ASP A 589 23.10 1.03 -27.88
CA ASP A 589 22.83 1.97 -28.97
C ASP A 589 21.89 1.31 -29.99
N LEU A 590 20.67 1.83 -30.10
CA LEU A 590 19.63 1.24 -30.96
C LEU A 590 19.82 1.51 -32.45
N ALA A 591 20.79 2.33 -32.86
CA ALA A 591 21.13 2.54 -34.26
C ALA A 591 22.20 1.56 -34.76
N THR A 592 23.05 1.06 -33.87
CA THR A 592 24.23 0.24 -34.22
C THR A 592 24.28 -1.11 -33.53
N ALA A 593 23.44 -1.36 -32.52
CA ALA A 593 23.49 -2.48 -31.59
C ALA A 593 24.76 -2.53 -30.71
N ALA A 594 25.55 -1.45 -30.66
CA ALA A 594 26.74 -1.39 -29.81
C ALA A 594 26.35 -1.34 -28.32
N THR A 595 27.03 -2.12 -27.48
CA THR A 595 26.74 -2.20 -26.05
C THR A 595 27.88 -1.61 -25.20
N THR A 596 27.53 -1.03 -24.04
CA THR A 596 28.49 -0.55 -23.04
C THR A 596 28.15 -1.16 -21.69
N LEU A 597 29.14 -1.78 -21.03
CA LEU A 597 28.96 -2.39 -19.71
C LEU A 597 28.66 -1.33 -18.64
N VAL A 598 27.60 -1.56 -17.86
CA VAL A 598 27.31 -0.81 -16.63
C VAL A 598 27.89 -1.55 -15.43
N GLY A 599 27.54 -2.83 -15.25
CA GLY A 599 28.01 -3.66 -14.14
C GLY A 599 27.25 -4.97 -13.98
N THR A 600 27.67 -5.80 -13.04
CA THR A 600 27.00 -7.05 -12.67
C THR A 600 25.92 -6.77 -11.62
N LEU A 601 24.71 -7.30 -11.85
CA LEU A 601 23.57 -7.16 -10.95
C LEU A 601 23.68 -8.18 -9.81
N GLY A 602 23.19 -7.84 -8.62
CA GLY A 602 22.99 -8.80 -7.55
C GLY A 602 21.62 -9.48 -7.68
N GLY A 603 21.61 -10.81 -7.83
CA GLY A 603 20.41 -11.60 -8.12
C GLY A 603 20.38 -12.07 -9.58
N MET A 604 19.41 -12.93 -9.90
CA MET A 604 19.15 -13.41 -11.25
C MET A 604 18.03 -12.58 -11.87
N ILE A 605 18.38 -11.46 -12.48
CA ILE A 605 17.43 -10.45 -12.94
C ILE A 605 16.95 -10.76 -14.35
N ARG A 606 15.71 -11.26 -14.47
CA ARG A 606 15.16 -11.71 -15.76
C ARG A 606 14.66 -10.60 -16.64
N ASP A 607 13.98 -9.62 -16.06
CA ASP A 607 13.49 -8.45 -16.79
C ASP A 607 13.66 -7.18 -15.95
N ILE A 608 13.66 -6.05 -16.64
CA ILE A 608 13.81 -4.72 -16.07
C ILE A 608 12.75 -3.76 -16.63
N THR A 609 12.32 -2.82 -15.82
CA THR A 609 11.50 -1.71 -16.29
C THR A 609 11.84 -0.41 -15.57
N PHE A 610 11.28 0.69 -16.04
CA PHE A 610 11.39 2.00 -15.40
C PHE A 610 10.02 2.48 -14.98
N ASP A 611 9.92 3.00 -13.75
CA ASP A 611 8.79 3.83 -13.43
C ASP A 611 8.87 5.18 -14.17
N ARG A 612 7.83 5.98 -13.99
CA ARG A 612 7.74 7.34 -14.51
C ARG A 612 8.90 8.24 -14.08
N SER A 613 9.47 8.01 -12.91
CA SER A 613 10.57 8.82 -12.39
C SER A 613 11.93 8.41 -12.95
N GLY A 614 11.98 7.38 -13.79
CA GLY A 614 13.21 6.83 -14.35
C GLY A 614 13.96 5.93 -13.35
N LEU A 615 13.28 5.46 -12.30
CA LEU A 615 13.83 4.51 -11.34
C LEU A 615 13.67 3.09 -11.92
N MET A 616 14.76 2.31 -11.88
CA MET A 616 14.82 1.00 -12.53
C MET A 616 14.46 -0.11 -11.54
N TYR A 617 13.51 -0.96 -11.93
CA TYR A 617 13.11 -2.15 -11.19
C TYR A 617 13.47 -3.39 -11.99
N GLY A 618 13.62 -4.53 -11.32
CA GLY A 618 13.76 -5.83 -11.98
C GLY A 618 13.18 -6.97 -11.17
N ILE A 619 13.01 -8.12 -11.83
CA ILE A 619 12.55 -9.36 -11.19
C ILE A 619 13.74 -10.29 -10.96
N ASP A 620 14.04 -10.56 -9.69
CA ASP A 620 15.00 -11.59 -9.29
C ASP A 620 14.28 -12.94 -9.22
N SER A 621 14.53 -13.81 -10.20
CA SER A 621 13.90 -15.13 -10.27
C SER A 621 14.48 -16.13 -9.28
N ASP A 622 15.70 -15.92 -8.77
CA ASP A 622 16.29 -16.81 -7.76
C ASP A 622 15.88 -16.38 -6.34
N GLY A 623 15.65 -15.08 -6.13
CA GLY A 623 15.18 -14.49 -4.87
C GLY A 623 13.66 -14.37 -4.74
N ASP A 624 12.90 -14.74 -5.77
CA ASP A 624 11.43 -14.58 -5.87
C ASP A 624 10.95 -13.18 -5.47
N ALA A 625 11.65 -12.15 -5.95
CA ALA A 625 11.52 -10.80 -5.43
C ALA A 625 11.54 -9.72 -6.52
N LEU A 626 10.85 -8.61 -6.22
CA LEU A 626 11.08 -7.34 -6.91
C LEU A 626 12.35 -6.70 -6.34
N VAL A 627 13.23 -6.21 -7.21
CA VAL A 627 14.46 -5.50 -6.84
C VAL A 627 14.49 -4.09 -7.41
N ALA A 628 15.09 -3.18 -6.64
CA ALA A 628 15.52 -1.86 -7.06
C ALA A 628 16.93 -1.94 -7.66
N ILE A 629 17.16 -1.26 -8.79
CA ILE A 629 18.46 -1.24 -9.49
C ILE A 629 18.95 0.20 -9.66
N ASP A 630 20.19 0.46 -9.26
CA ASP A 630 20.89 1.70 -9.58
C ASP A 630 21.48 1.57 -10.99
N LYS A 631 20.78 2.17 -11.96
CA LYS A 631 21.14 2.12 -13.38
C LYS A 631 22.52 2.69 -13.71
N THR A 632 23.17 3.41 -12.79
CA THR A 632 24.50 4.02 -13.03
C THR A 632 25.66 3.09 -12.71
N ASN A 633 25.45 2.11 -11.82
CA ASN A 633 26.52 1.23 -11.33
C ASN A 633 26.09 -0.24 -11.14
N ALA A 634 24.85 -0.58 -11.50
CA ALA A 634 24.24 -1.90 -11.39
C ALA A 634 24.10 -2.45 -9.94
N ALA A 635 24.21 -1.60 -8.92
CA ALA A 635 23.89 -2.03 -7.55
C ALA A 635 22.40 -2.41 -7.45
N THR A 636 22.11 -3.48 -6.72
CA THR A 636 20.73 -3.96 -6.52
C THR A 636 20.37 -3.99 -5.04
N GLN A 637 19.10 -3.79 -4.75
CA GLN A 637 18.49 -3.95 -3.42
C GLN A 637 17.14 -4.63 -3.56
N VAL A 638 16.86 -5.63 -2.72
CA VAL A 638 15.53 -6.26 -2.67
C VAL A 638 14.51 -5.25 -2.18
N ILE A 639 13.38 -5.10 -2.87
CA ILE A 639 12.22 -4.35 -2.39
C ILE A 639 11.34 -5.30 -1.57
N GLY A 640 11.02 -6.48 -2.08
CA GLY A 640 10.29 -7.48 -1.30
C GLY A 640 9.86 -8.67 -2.13
N SER A 641 9.35 -9.68 -1.43
CA SER A 641 8.93 -10.95 -2.02
C SER A 641 7.69 -10.78 -2.90
N LEU A 642 7.70 -11.44 -4.06
CA LEU A 642 6.55 -11.52 -4.98
C LEU A 642 5.39 -12.34 -4.39
N GLY A 643 5.69 -13.24 -3.44
CA GLY A 643 4.69 -14.10 -2.79
C GLY A 643 4.40 -15.40 -3.54
N PHE A 644 5.17 -15.69 -4.59
CA PHE A 644 5.09 -16.91 -5.40
C PHE A 644 6.45 -17.18 -6.04
N ASP A 645 6.60 -18.39 -6.56
CA ASP A 645 7.79 -18.86 -7.28
C ASP A 645 7.85 -18.25 -8.70
N ALA A 646 8.87 -17.43 -8.96
CA ALA A 646 9.01 -16.66 -10.20
C ALA A 646 9.99 -17.27 -11.21
N VAL A 647 10.20 -18.60 -11.24
CA VAL A 647 11.17 -19.30 -12.13
C VAL A 647 11.28 -18.70 -13.53
N PHE A 648 10.14 -18.49 -14.20
CA PHE A 648 10.06 -18.01 -15.58
C PHE A 648 9.37 -16.64 -15.68
N GLY A 649 9.41 -15.85 -14.61
CA GLY A 649 8.92 -14.46 -14.58
C GLY A 649 9.77 -13.53 -15.43
N GLN A 650 9.37 -13.33 -16.68
CA GLN A 650 10.23 -12.71 -17.69
C GLN A 650 9.59 -11.49 -18.37
N GLY A 651 8.26 -11.31 -18.32
CA GLY A 651 7.62 -10.12 -18.90
C GLY A 651 7.28 -9.07 -17.84
N LEU A 652 8.01 -7.97 -17.77
CA LEU A 652 7.82 -6.88 -16.82
C LEU A 652 7.68 -5.54 -17.55
N ASP A 653 6.58 -4.83 -17.31
CA ASP A 653 6.53 -3.44 -17.74
C ASP A 653 5.65 -2.55 -16.85
N PHE A 654 5.97 -1.26 -16.84
CA PHE A 654 5.28 -0.25 -16.06
C PHE A 654 4.30 0.54 -16.94
N ASP A 655 3.02 0.59 -16.56
CA ASP A 655 2.06 1.45 -17.23
C ASP A 655 2.30 2.92 -16.84
N ALA A 656 3.00 3.63 -17.72
CA ALA A 656 3.32 5.04 -17.53
C ALA A 656 2.09 5.97 -17.50
N GLU A 657 0.88 5.49 -17.80
CA GLU A 657 -0.38 6.26 -17.70
C GLU A 657 -1.13 6.01 -16.38
N THR A 658 -1.16 4.77 -15.88
CA THR A 658 -1.86 4.42 -14.61
C THR A 658 -0.96 4.27 -13.38
N GLY A 659 0.31 3.90 -13.55
CA GLY A 659 1.31 3.82 -12.48
C GLY A 659 1.48 2.42 -11.95
N VAL A 660 0.88 1.45 -12.64
CA VAL A 660 0.82 0.05 -12.23
C VAL A 660 1.96 -0.72 -12.91
N LEU A 661 2.69 -1.48 -12.11
CA LEU A 661 3.70 -2.42 -12.58
C LEU A 661 3.03 -3.76 -12.90
N TYR A 662 3.22 -4.26 -14.12
CA TYR A 662 2.64 -5.51 -14.59
C TYR A 662 3.73 -6.56 -14.81
N LEU A 663 3.46 -7.79 -14.37
CA LEU A 663 4.36 -8.93 -14.47
C LEU A 663 3.62 -10.13 -15.07
N ALA A 664 4.05 -10.58 -16.25
CA ALA A 664 3.73 -11.90 -16.77
C ALA A 664 4.73 -12.90 -16.19
N SER A 665 4.22 -13.86 -15.41
CA SER A 665 5.06 -14.90 -14.81
C SER A 665 4.51 -16.30 -14.99
N ALA A 666 5.41 -17.26 -14.87
CA ALA A 666 5.23 -18.63 -15.23
C ALA A 666 6.03 -19.54 -14.29
N ASP A 667 5.42 -20.65 -13.86
CA ASP A 667 6.11 -21.76 -13.19
C ASP A 667 6.10 -23.02 -14.10
N GLU A 668 6.23 -24.26 -13.62
CA GLU A 668 6.10 -25.44 -14.51
C GLU A 668 4.65 -25.77 -14.92
N THR A 669 3.66 -25.22 -14.22
CA THR A 669 2.25 -25.62 -14.26
C THR A 669 1.26 -24.46 -14.46
N SER A 670 1.70 -23.22 -14.25
CA SER A 670 0.89 -22.02 -14.19
C SER A 670 1.50 -20.91 -15.05
N ARG A 671 0.63 -20.09 -15.65
CA ARG A 671 0.98 -18.91 -16.46
C ARG A 671 0.01 -17.82 -16.04
N VAL A 672 0.47 -16.75 -15.42
CA VAL A 672 -0.40 -15.77 -14.76
C VAL A 672 0.13 -14.36 -14.97
N MET A 673 -0.79 -13.44 -15.21
CA MET A 673 -0.50 -12.01 -15.19
C MET A 673 -0.75 -11.45 -13.80
N TYR A 674 0.18 -10.64 -13.31
CA TYR A 674 0.13 -10.00 -12.00
C TYR A 674 0.24 -8.48 -12.13
N THR A 675 -0.32 -7.76 -11.16
CA THR A 675 0.18 -6.44 -10.79
C THR A 675 1.17 -6.60 -9.64
N VAL A 676 2.25 -5.83 -9.62
CA VAL A 676 3.23 -5.84 -8.53
C VAL A 676 3.23 -4.47 -7.86
N ASP A 677 3.18 -4.44 -6.53
CA ASP A 677 3.32 -3.21 -5.77
C ASP A 677 4.81 -2.80 -5.71
N PRO A 678 5.23 -1.66 -6.30
CA PRO A 678 6.63 -1.22 -6.28
C PRO A 678 7.14 -0.86 -4.88
N LEU A 679 6.26 -0.73 -3.88
CA LEU A 679 6.62 -0.43 -2.49
C LEU A 679 7.04 -1.67 -1.70
N THR A 680 6.27 -2.73 -1.87
CA THR A 680 6.33 -3.93 -1.03
C THR A 680 6.84 -5.15 -1.80
N GLY A 681 6.87 -5.09 -3.13
CA GLY A 681 7.13 -6.24 -4.00
C GLY A 681 5.96 -7.22 -4.09
N ALA A 682 4.87 -7.01 -3.34
CA ALA A 682 3.75 -7.96 -3.29
C ALA A 682 3.03 -8.02 -4.65
N ALA A 683 2.88 -9.23 -5.19
CA ALA A 683 2.17 -9.45 -6.43
C ALA A 683 0.70 -9.83 -6.18
N THR A 684 -0.19 -9.31 -7.03
CA THR A 684 -1.62 -9.66 -7.06
C THR A 684 -1.98 -10.25 -8.41
N ALA A 685 -2.49 -11.48 -8.42
CA ALA A 685 -2.89 -12.16 -9.65
C ALA A 685 -4.11 -11.49 -10.30
N ILE A 686 -4.01 -11.21 -11.60
CA ILE A 686 -5.09 -10.68 -12.43
C ILE A 686 -5.87 -11.84 -13.06
N SER A 687 -5.20 -12.66 -13.87
CA SER A 687 -5.81 -13.79 -14.57
C SER A 687 -4.77 -14.76 -15.12
N ASP A 688 -5.20 -16.00 -15.36
CA ASP A 688 -4.41 -17.01 -16.07
C ASP A 688 -4.16 -16.57 -17.52
N MET A 689 -2.99 -16.90 -18.05
CA MET A 689 -2.58 -16.65 -19.44
C MET A 689 -2.56 -17.97 -20.22
N ALA A 690 -2.84 -17.87 -21.53
CA ALA A 690 -2.89 -19.05 -22.39
C ALA A 690 -1.52 -19.68 -22.68
N SER A 691 -0.44 -18.92 -22.49
CA SER A 691 0.92 -19.30 -22.87
C SER A 691 1.92 -18.41 -22.13
N GLU A 692 3.18 -18.83 -22.13
CA GLU A 692 4.29 -18.09 -21.55
C GLU A 692 4.59 -16.83 -22.37
N VAL A 693 4.78 -15.71 -21.67
CA VAL A 693 5.24 -14.46 -22.26
C VAL A 693 6.65 -14.23 -21.75
N ASP A 694 7.58 -14.23 -22.69
CA ASP A 694 9.00 -14.06 -22.38
C ASP A 694 9.34 -12.59 -22.18
N SER A 695 8.88 -11.73 -23.08
CA SER A 695 9.13 -10.30 -22.99
C SER A 695 7.87 -9.53 -23.36
N MET A 696 7.67 -8.38 -22.71
CA MET A 696 6.51 -7.54 -22.96
C MET A 696 6.82 -6.05 -22.89
N ALA A 697 6.07 -5.25 -23.64
CA ALA A 697 6.04 -3.81 -23.47
C ALA A 697 4.64 -3.24 -23.67
N ILE A 698 4.25 -2.35 -22.77
CA ILE A 698 3.00 -1.61 -22.76
C ILE A 698 3.10 -0.46 -23.77
N ALA A 699 2.15 -0.40 -24.70
CA ALA A 699 2.05 0.62 -25.73
C ALA A 699 1.19 1.81 -25.25
N LYS A 700 1.58 2.41 -24.13
CA LYS A 700 0.96 3.62 -23.58
C LYS A 700 2.00 4.69 -23.30
N SER A 701 1.69 5.91 -23.72
CA SER A 701 2.53 7.06 -23.44
C SER A 701 2.12 7.70 -22.11
N GLY A 702 3.08 7.87 -21.20
CA GLY A 702 2.95 8.82 -20.10
C GLY A 702 3.31 10.24 -20.55
N ALA A 703 2.84 11.26 -19.84
CA ALA A 703 3.22 12.65 -20.10
C ALA A 703 4.75 12.83 -19.93
N VAL A 704 5.43 13.27 -21.00
CA VAL A 704 6.89 13.48 -21.02
C VAL A 704 7.22 14.81 -20.35
N CYS A 705 8.18 14.79 -19.41
CA CYS A 705 8.59 15.97 -18.66
C CYS A 705 9.41 16.93 -19.51
N ALA A 706 9.14 18.21 -19.36
CA ALA A 706 9.92 19.28 -19.96
C ALA A 706 11.30 19.36 -19.31
N THR A 707 12.35 19.51 -20.11
CA THR A 707 13.70 19.82 -19.63
C THR A 707 14.01 21.29 -19.85
N PRO A 708 14.84 21.94 -19.01
CA PRO A 708 15.26 23.32 -19.24
C PRO A 708 15.94 23.55 -20.61
N ALA A 709 16.49 22.50 -21.21
CA ALA A 709 17.09 22.57 -22.54
C ALA A 709 16.04 22.61 -23.66
N ASP A 710 14.94 21.85 -23.51
CA ASP A 710 13.87 21.74 -24.50
C ASP A 710 12.84 22.88 -24.35
N THR A 711 12.68 23.40 -23.12
CA THR A 711 11.72 24.47 -22.80
C THR A 711 12.40 25.62 -22.03
N PRO A 712 13.32 26.37 -22.66
CA PRO A 712 14.02 27.48 -21.99
C PRO A 712 13.11 28.63 -21.56
N TRP A 713 11.87 28.64 -22.05
CA TRP A 713 10.81 29.60 -21.70
C TRP A 713 10.04 29.25 -20.43
N LEU A 714 10.26 28.08 -19.83
CA LEU A 714 9.58 27.62 -18.63
C LEU A 714 10.58 27.53 -17.47
N GLY A 715 10.32 28.23 -16.37
CA GLY A 715 11.20 28.29 -15.20
C GLY A 715 10.48 28.19 -13.86
N TYR A 716 11.23 28.06 -12.77
CA TYR A 716 10.72 28.01 -11.40
C TYR A 716 11.77 28.54 -10.41
N ASP A 717 11.33 29.10 -9.28
CA ASP A 717 12.21 29.69 -8.26
C ASP A 717 12.73 28.69 -7.20
N ILE A 718 11.96 27.63 -6.93
CA ILE A 718 12.29 26.58 -5.94
C ILE A 718 12.35 25.21 -6.63
N ALA A 719 13.48 24.52 -6.50
CA ALA A 719 13.74 23.24 -7.16
C ALA A 719 13.36 21.99 -6.30
N GLY A 720 12.97 22.17 -5.05
CA GLY A 720 12.59 21.08 -4.15
C GLY A 720 12.45 21.50 -2.69
N GLY A 721 11.88 20.63 -1.87
CA GLY A 721 11.64 20.91 -0.45
C GLY A 721 11.02 19.73 0.31
N THR A 722 10.62 20.00 1.55
CA THR A 722 9.88 19.06 2.40
C THR A 722 8.60 19.72 2.91
N VAL A 723 7.47 19.02 2.77
CA VAL A 723 6.14 19.44 3.24
C VAL A 723 5.67 18.45 4.29
N THR A 724 5.47 18.92 5.52
CA THR A 724 4.90 18.11 6.60
C THR A 724 3.43 17.77 6.33
N PRO A 725 2.87 16.72 6.93
CA PRO A 725 1.44 16.41 6.87
C PRO A 725 0.54 17.63 7.14
N ASP A 726 -0.35 17.92 6.20
CA ASP A 726 -1.37 18.97 6.25
C ASP A 726 -2.68 18.48 5.59
N PRO A 727 -3.48 17.67 6.30
CA PRO A 727 -4.70 17.09 5.75
C PRO A 727 -5.78 18.14 5.43
N GLU A 728 -5.68 19.35 6.01
CA GLU A 728 -6.60 20.47 5.74
C GLU A 728 -6.13 21.37 4.59
N GLN A 729 -4.91 21.17 4.08
CA GLN A 729 -4.30 21.96 2.99
C GLN A 729 -4.24 23.46 3.31
N ALA A 730 -4.06 23.82 4.58
CA ALA A 730 -4.07 25.20 5.05
C ALA A 730 -2.72 25.91 4.85
N HIS A 731 -1.63 25.15 4.67
CA HIS A 731 -0.26 25.64 4.62
C HIS A 731 0.54 24.98 3.47
N PRO A 732 0.11 25.16 2.21
CA PRO A 732 0.87 24.67 1.06
C PRO A 732 2.26 25.29 0.95
N THR A 733 3.18 24.56 0.34
CA THR A 733 4.38 25.16 -0.22
C THR A 733 4.07 25.73 -1.59
N THR A 734 4.39 27.01 -1.83
CA THR A 734 4.19 27.66 -3.13
C THR A 734 5.52 27.79 -3.89
N VAL A 735 5.52 27.37 -5.15
CA VAL A 735 6.59 27.56 -6.12
C VAL A 735 6.12 28.55 -7.19
N ASN A 736 6.89 29.59 -7.48
CA ASN A 736 6.55 30.50 -8.58
C ASN A 736 7.07 29.93 -9.90
N VAL A 737 6.15 29.59 -10.80
CA VAL A 737 6.47 29.10 -12.14
C VAL A 737 6.47 30.28 -13.10
N THR A 738 7.60 30.52 -13.76
CA THR A 738 7.81 31.61 -14.72
C THR A 738 7.61 31.14 -16.16
N PHE A 739 6.91 31.95 -16.95
CA PHE A 739 6.72 31.75 -18.39
C PHE A 739 7.32 32.94 -19.13
N ASP A 740 8.47 32.72 -19.78
CA ASP A 740 9.27 33.74 -20.45
C ASP A 740 9.11 33.66 -21.98
N ALA A 741 8.36 34.60 -22.54
CA ALA A 741 8.17 34.74 -23.98
C ALA A 741 9.15 35.73 -24.62
N ALA A 742 10.24 36.13 -23.96
CA ALA A 742 11.20 37.11 -24.47
C ALA A 742 11.85 36.68 -25.80
N ALA A 743 12.11 35.39 -25.96
CA ALA A 743 12.73 34.81 -27.16
C ALA A 743 11.74 34.01 -28.03
N LEU A 744 10.45 34.00 -27.69
CA LEU A 744 9.44 33.21 -28.39
C LEU A 744 8.71 34.03 -29.47
N ALA A 745 8.44 33.39 -30.60
CA ALA A 745 7.54 33.95 -31.61
C ALA A 745 6.07 33.78 -31.16
N PRO A 746 5.14 34.61 -31.65
CA PRO A 746 3.72 34.39 -31.41
C PRO A 746 3.26 33.00 -31.85
N GLY A 747 2.49 32.31 -31.01
CA GLY A 747 2.08 30.92 -31.20
C GLY A 747 1.82 30.20 -29.88
N ASP A 748 1.40 28.94 -29.96
CA ASP A 748 1.16 28.09 -28.79
C ASP A 748 2.36 27.18 -28.53
N TYR A 749 2.71 27.03 -27.24
CA TYR A 749 3.83 26.23 -26.77
C TYR A 749 3.35 25.31 -25.65
N ASP A 750 3.54 24.00 -25.84
CA ASP A 750 3.14 22.97 -24.89
C ASP A 750 4.36 22.33 -24.20
N ALA A 751 4.22 22.07 -22.90
CA ALA A 751 5.22 21.41 -22.07
C ALA A 751 4.54 20.69 -20.90
N ASN A 752 5.24 19.79 -20.21
CA ASN A 752 4.78 19.28 -18.90
C ASN A 752 5.81 19.61 -17.82
N LEU A 753 5.42 20.42 -16.85
CA LEU A 753 6.21 20.66 -15.64
C LEU A 753 6.07 19.46 -14.71
N CYS A 754 7.17 18.79 -14.37
CA CYS A 754 7.12 17.60 -13.51
C CYS A 754 7.57 17.88 -12.08
N VAL A 755 6.77 17.42 -11.12
CA VAL A 755 7.10 17.38 -9.70
C VAL A 755 7.34 15.93 -9.31
N TYR A 756 8.54 15.63 -8.84
CA TYR A 756 8.93 14.32 -8.32
C TYR A 756 8.80 14.30 -6.81
N SER A 757 8.47 13.15 -6.22
CA SER A 757 8.35 13.04 -4.76
C SER A 757 8.61 11.63 -4.22
N ASN A 758 8.74 11.54 -2.90
CA ASN A 758 8.75 10.27 -2.16
C ASN A 758 7.34 9.70 -1.88
N ASP A 759 6.26 10.34 -2.35
CA ASP A 759 4.95 9.69 -2.46
C ASP A 759 5.01 8.76 -3.66
N LEU A 760 5.17 7.46 -3.42
CA LEU A 760 5.38 6.49 -4.49
C LEU A 760 4.13 6.23 -5.35
N SER A 761 2.93 6.58 -4.85
CA SER A 761 1.70 6.59 -5.66
C SER A 761 1.66 7.78 -6.63
N HIS A 762 2.38 8.86 -6.29
CA HIS A 762 2.57 10.06 -7.11
C HIS A 762 4.06 10.41 -7.20
N SER A 763 4.92 9.42 -7.52
CA SER A 763 6.37 9.63 -7.50
C SER A 763 6.82 10.65 -8.54
N ARG A 764 5.96 10.87 -9.54
CA ARG A 764 6.00 11.95 -10.51
C ARG A 764 4.60 12.42 -10.88
N VAL A 765 4.31 13.71 -10.72
CA VAL A 765 3.14 14.39 -11.27
C VAL A 765 3.57 15.29 -12.41
N ALA A 766 3.02 15.05 -13.60
CA ALA A 766 3.24 15.89 -14.78
C ALA A 766 2.09 16.89 -14.91
N ILE A 767 2.39 18.17 -14.78
CA ILE A 767 1.43 19.29 -14.84
C ILE A 767 1.52 19.88 -16.25
N PRO A 768 0.47 19.79 -17.08
CA PRO A 768 0.52 20.32 -18.43
C PRO A 768 0.60 21.85 -18.40
N VAL A 769 1.40 22.41 -19.30
CA VAL A 769 1.57 23.85 -19.51
C VAL A 769 1.25 24.14 -20.97
N HIS A 770 0.24 24.98 -21.19
CA HIS A 770 -0.12 25.51 -22.51
C HIS A 770 0.07 27.02 -22.50
N LEU A 771 1.20 27.48 -23.04
CA LEU A 771 1.54 28.91 -23.14
C LEU A 771 1.08 29.47 -24.50
N THR A 772 0.19 30.46 -24.48
CA THR A 772 -0.17 31.22 -25.68
C THR A 772 0.63 32.51 -25.76
N VAL A 773 1.54 32.59 -26.74
CA VAL A 773 2.34 33.80 -27.01
C VAL A 773 1.59 34.70 -27.99
N GLY A 774 1.14 35.86 -27.49
CA GLY A 774 0.48 36.88 -28.30
C GLY A 774 1.45 37.67 -29.17
N PRO A 775 0.96 38.47 -30.14
CA PRO A 775 1.81 39.36 -30.91
C PRO A 775 2.60 40.29 -29.98
N ALA A 776 3.84 40.61 -30.35
CA ALA A 776 4.58 41.66 -29.68
C ALA A 776 3.71 42.93 -29.67
N GLN A 777 3.54 43.54 -28.50
CA GLN A 777 2.83 44.80 -28.41
C GLN A 777 3.52 45.79 -29.37
N PRO A 778 2.77 46.52 -30.22
CA PRO A 778 3.38 47.45 -31.16
C PRO A 778 4.21 48.45 -30.36
N VAL A 779 5.53 48.40 -30.57
CA VAL A 779 6.40 49.50 -30.16
C VAL A 779 5.93 50.72 -30.91
N ASP A 780 5.36 51.68 -30.19
CA ASP A 780 5.03 52.98 -30.72
C ASP A 780 6.34 53.67 -31.12
N THR A 781 6.69 53.54 -32.40
CA THR A 781 7.91 54.11 -32.98
C THR A 781 7.74 55.60 -33.32
N ILE A 782 6.57 56.20 -33.07
CA ILE A 782 6.29 57.61 -33.32
C ILE A 782 6.57 58.50 -32.10
N PHE A 783 6.68 57.95 -30.88
CA PHE A 783 6.95 58.72 -29.65
C PHE A 783 8.23 58.30 -28.90
N ALA A 784 9.23 57.76 -29.61
CA ALA A 784 10.49 57.25 -29.03
C ALA A 784 11.38 58.32 -28.33
N ASP A 785 11.02 59.60 -28.40
CA ASP A 785 11.69 60.71 -27.69
C ASP A 785 10.74 61.52 -26.79
N GLY A 786 9.68 60.87 -26.29
CA GLY A 786 8.64 61.45 -25.43
C GLY A 786 9.12 62.49 -24.41
N PHE A 787 8.30 63.52 -24.24
CA PHE A 787 8.27 64.36 -23.03
C PHE A 787 7.74 63.60 -21.80
N ASP A 788 7.46 62.31 -21.91
CA ASP A 788 7.05 61.46 -20.81
C ASP A 788 8.26 60.72 -20.26
N GLY A 789 8.64 61.11 -19.05
CA GLY A 789 9.85 60.68 -18.38
C GLY A 789 9.97 59.17 -18.26
N ALA A 790 11.23 58.71 -18.33
CA ALA A 790 11.62 57.32 -18.13
C ALA A 790 11.05 56.72 -16.84
N GLY A 791 10.38 55.56 -16.98
CA GLY A 791 10.00 54.69 -15.87
C GLY A 791 9.01 53.62 -16.35
N GLY A 792 9.49 52.40 -16.58
CA GLY A 792 8.61 51.24 -16.80
C GLY A 792 8.03 50.77 -15.46
N GLY A 793 6.70 50.69 -15.38
CA GLY A 793 5.94 50.13 -14.26
C GLY A 793 4.55 49.73 -14.77
N GLY A 794 4.20 48.45 -14.67
CA GLY A 794 2.92 47.93 -15.15
C GLY A 794 1.78 48.43 -14.25
N ALA A 795 0.76 49.06 -14.83
CA ALA A 795 -0.41 49.49 -14.07
C ALA A 795 -1.10 48.27 -13.44
N THR A 796 -1.28 48.30 -12.12
CA THR A 796 -1.92 47.25 -11.32
C THR A 796 -3.32 47.72 -10.92
N THR A 797 -4.34 46.86 -10.94
CA THR A 797 -5.71 47.22 -10.51
C THR A 797 -6.06 46.48 -9.21
N LEU A 798 -6.40 47.21 -8.15
CA LEU A 798 -6.88 46.66 -6.88
C LEU A 798 -8.39 46.45 -6.96
N ALA A 799 -8.85 45.24 -6.63
CA ALA A 799 -10.26 44.86 -6.59
C ALA A 799 -10.57 44.08 -5.30
N GLN A 800 -11.83 44.14 -4.87
CA GLN A 800 -12.33 43.41 -3.69
C GLN A 800 -13.48 42.46 -4.01
N THR A 801 -13.82 42.28 -5.28
CA THR A 801 -14.86 41.37 -5.76
C THR A 801 -14.27 40.36 -6.73
N ALA A 802 -14.73 39.11 -6.65
CA ALA A 802 -14.30 38.04 -7.58
C ALA A 802 -14.85 38.22 -9.01
N ALA A 803 -15.77 39.16 -9.22
CA ALA A 803 -16.29 39.54 -10.54
C ALA A 803 -16.23 41.06 -10.73
N SER A 804 -15.95 41.50 -11.96
CA SER A 804 -15.88 42.91 -12.36
C SER A 804 -17.09 43.37 -13.19
N THR A 805 -18.04 42.47 -13.47
CA THR A 805 -19.26 42.77 -14.23
C THR A 805 -20.43 43.01 -13.27
N PRO A 806 -21.11 44.18 -13.33
CA PRO A 806 -22.29 44.44 -12.51
C PRO A 806 -23.50 43.63 -13.00
N ILE A 807 -24.40 43.29 -12.09
CA ILE A 807 -25.68 42.66 -12.39
C ILE A 807 -26.84 43.63 -12.15
N ALA A 808 -27.94 43.47 -12.89
CA ALA A 808 -29.10 44.33 -12.74
C ALA A 808 -29.87 44.05 -11.44
N GLN A 809 -30.52 45.10 -10.91
CA GLN A 809 -31.36 45.07 -9.70
C GLN A 809 -30.61 44.65 -8.43
N ASN A 810 -29.33 45.01 -8.31
CA ASN A 810 -28.50 44.65 -7.16
C ASN A 810 -27.88 45.87 -6.44
N SER A 811 -28.36 47.07 -6.72
CA SER A 811 -27.92 48.33 -6.09
C SER A 811 -28.96 48.84 -5.09
N ALA A 812 -28.48 49.25 -3.92
CA ALA A 812 -29.20 50.07 -2.97
C ALA A 812 -28.78 51.54 -3.12
N ALA A 813 -29.75 52.43 -3.13
CA ALA A 813 -29.53 53.87 -3.13
C ALA A 813 -30.65 54.56 -2.34
N CYS A 814 -30.28 55.60 -1.62
CA CYS A 814 -31.21 56.57 -1.06
C CYS A 814 -31.76 57.44 -2.17
N GLY A 815 -33.07 57.64 -2.18
CA GLY A 815 -33.76 58.32 -3.27
C GLY A 815 -35.27 58.15 -3.19
N ASP A 816 -35.96 58.70 -4.19
CA ASP A 816 -37.40 58.56 -4.34
C ASP A 816 -37.70 57.70 -5.57
N SER A 817 -38.12 56.46 -5.31
CA SER A 817 -38.47 55.49 -6.34
C SER A 817 -39.71 55.88 -7.15
N ALA A 818 -40.56 56.79 -6.65
CA ALA A 818 -41.72 57.28 -7.38
C ALA A 818 -41.36 58.32 -8.45
N SER A 819 -40.35 59.16 -8.17
CA SER A 819 -39.81 60.12 -9.15
C SER A 819 -38.63 59.56 -9.97
N GLY A 820 -38.08 58.42 -9.58
CA GLY A 820 -36.96 57.78 -10.28
C GLY A 820 -35.65 58.55 -10.11
N THR A 821 -35.48 59.20 -8.95
CA THR A 821 -34.30 60.02 -8.59
C THR A 821 -33.56 59.41 -7.40
N THR A 822 -32.24 59.59 -7.34
CA THR A 822 -31.42 59.26 -6.16
C THR A 822 -31.01 60.53 -5.42
N ALA A 823 -30.92 60.44 -4.10
CA ALA A 823 -30.42 61.51 -3.23
C ALA A 823 -28.88 61.45 -3.09
N ASP A 824 -28.33 62.11 -2.07
CA ASP A 824 -26.90 62.04 -1.74
C ASP A 824 -26.53 60.61 -1.32
N ASN A 825 -25.76 59.90 -2.14
CA ASN A 825 -25.26 58.57 -1.80
C ASN A 825 -23.73 58.58 -1.80
N GLN A 826 -23.12 57.90 -0.84
CA GLN A 826 -21.68 57.66 -0.82
C GLN A 826 -21.44 56.15 -0.67
N TYR A 827 -20.78 55.57 -1.66
CA TYR A 827 -20.41 54.16 -1.71
C TYR A 827 -18.94 54.00 -1.37
N TRP A 828 -18.61 53.15 -0.42
CA TRP A 828 -17.25 53.05 0.11
C TRP A 828 -16.67 51.65 0.01
N ARG A 829 -15.36 51.59 -0.28
CA ARG A 829 -14.50 50.41 -0.23
C ARG A 829 -13.20 50.74 0.50
N ARG A 830 -12.66 49.80 1.30
CA ARG A 830 -11.37 49.92 1.99
C ARG A 830 -10.44 48.81 1.54
N TYR A 831 -9.33 49.14 0.89
CA TYR A 831 -8.33 48.24 0.35
C TYR A 831 -7.13 48.14 1.30
N TYR A 832 -6.88 46.94 1.84
CA TYR A 832 -5.79 46.68 2.77
C TYR A 832 -4.52 46.37 2.00
N PHE A 833 -3.53 47.27 2.01
CA PHE A 833 -2.32 47.07 1.21
C PHE A 833 -1.49 45.86 1.64
N SER A 834 -1.67 45.35 2.87
CA SER A 834 -1.05 44.10 3.33
C SER A 834 -1.48 42.86 2.54
N GLU A 835 -2.60 42.93 1.83
CA GLU A 835 -3.15 41.82 1.02
C GLU A 835 -2.68 41.86 -0.44
N TYR A 836 -1.98 42.94 -0.82
CA TYR A 836 -1.47 43.13 -2.17
C TYR A 836 0.07 43.20 -2.12
N ALA A 837 0.75 42.55 -3.07
CA ALA A 837 2.21 42.58 -3.16
C ALA A 837 2.71 43.91 -3.75
N LEU A 838 2.56 45.01 -3.01
CA LEU A 838 2.87 46.38 -3.45
C LEU A 838 4.04 47.00 -2.67
N THR A 839 4.80 47.86 -3.33
CA THR A 839 5.86 48.67 -2.69
C THR A 839 5.38 50.08 -2.38
N SER A 840 5.78 50.64 -1.23
CA SER A 840 5.55 52.05 -0.89
C SER A 840 6.49 52.98 -1.68
N PRO A 841 6.04 54.16 -2.15
CA PRO A 841 4.67 54.67 -2.12
C PRO A 841 3.79 54.06 -3.24
N VAL A 842 2.48 53.97 -3.00
CA VAL A 842 1.49 53.59 -4.04
C VAL A 842 0.88 54.84 -4.65
N HIS A 843 0.86 54.92 -5.97
CA HIS A 843 0.26 56.03 -6.73
C HIS A 843 -1.00 55.54 -7.44
N VAL A 844 -2.17 56.05 -7.06
CA VAL A 844 -3.44 55.82 -7.77
C VAL A 844 -3.50 56.75 -8.96
N SER A 845 -3.85 56.23 -10.15
CA SER A 845 -4.01 57.00 -11.39
C SER A 845 -5.46 57.09 -11.88
N SER A 846 -6.30 56.10 -11.56
CA SER A 846 -7.74 56.18 -11.81
C SER A 846 -8.54 55.19 -10.96
N VAL A 847 -9.86 55.38 -10.89
CA VAL A 847 -10.79 54.41 -10.31
C VAL A 847 -11.87 54.07 -11.34
N ASP A 848 -12.04 52.79 -11.61
CA ASP A 848 -13.17 52.25 -12.37
C ASP A 848 -14.38 52.09 -11.46
N VAL A 849 -15.38 52.93 -11.69
CA VAL A 849 -16.65 52.94 -10.97
C VAL A 849 -17.67 52.17 -11.80
N SER A 850 -18.11 51.00 -11.32
CA SER A 850 -19.19 50.27 -11.98
C SER A 850 -20.53 50.96 -11.77
N VAL A 851 -21.38 50.87 -12.80
CA VAL A 851 -22.68 51.52 -12.91
C VAL A 851 -23.72 50.44 -13.20
N GLU A 852 -24.70 50.30 -12.31
CA GLU A 852 -25.87 49.48 -12.57
C GLU A 852 -26.80 50.21 -13.54
N GLN A 853 -27.16 51.46 -13.21
CA GLN A 853 -28.06 52.28 -14.01
C GLN A 853 -27.88 53.77 -13.71
N THR A 854 -28.05 54.60 -14.74
CA THR A 854 -28.19 56.07 -14.60
C THR A 854 -29.51 56.56 -15.21
N ASN A 855 -30.08 57.60 -14.61
CA ASN A 855 -31.12 58.42 -15.20
C ASN A 855 -30.57 59.85 -15.36
N GLY A 856 -30.69 60.43 -16.56
CA GLY A 856 -29.94 61.64 -16.90
C GLY A 856 -28.42 61.44 -16.75
N ALA A 857 -27.65 62.52 -16.61
CA ALA A 857 -26.20 62.49 -16.50
C ALA A 857 -25.77 62.97 -15.10
N PRO A 858 -25.86 62.12 -14.06
CA PRO A 858 -25.57 62.52 -12.68
C PRO A 858 -24.07 62.80 -12.46
N GLY A 859 -23.77 63.77 -11.58
CA GLY A 859 -22.42 64.01 -11.10
C GLY A 859 -21.93 62.87 -10.19
N VAL A 860 -20.70 62.42 -10.43
CA VAL A 860 -20.00 61.40 -9.63
C VAL A 860 -18.66 61.95 -9.19
N THR A 861 -18.38 61.94 -7.90
CA THR A 861 -17.09 62.34 -7.34
C THR A 861 -16.42 61.15 -6.68
N VAL A 862 -15.19 60.86 -7.09
CA VAL A 862 -14.34 59.87 -6.45
C VAL A 862 -13.37 60.59 -5.52
N THR A 863 -13.40 60.25 -4.23
CA THR A 863 -12.45 60.74 -3.24
C THR A 863 -11.61 59.58 -2.70
N LEU A 864 -10.29 59.78 -2.67
CA LEU A 864 -9.33 58.83 -2.12
C LEU A 864 -8.89 59.31 -0.75
N TYR A 865 -8.92 58.42 0.24
CA TYR A 865 -8.42 58.66 1.58
C TYR A 865 -7.41 57.60 2.00
N THR A 866 -6.53 57.99 2.91
CA THR A 866 -5.78 57.04 3.73
C THR A 866 -6.48 56.89 5.08
N ILE A 867 -6.45 55.67 5.62
CA ILE A 867 -6.89 55.35 6.98
C ILE A 867 -5.78 54.56 7.67
N PRO A 868 -5.45 54.81 8.95
CA PRO A 868 -4.44 54.02 9.64
C PRO A 868 -4.80 52.53 9.62
N HIS A 869 -3.84 51.67 9.27
CA HIS A 869 -4.04 50.22 9.16
C HIS A 869 -4.55 49.60 10.49
N GLY A 870 -4.17 50.20 11.63
CA GLY A 870 -4.63 49.79 12.97
C GLY A 870 -6.09 50.09 13.28
N VAL A 871 -6.83 50.82 12.43
CA VAL A 871 -8.29 50.94 12.54
C VAL A 871 -8.91 49.58 12.28
N ALA A 872 -9.86 49.18 13.14
CA ALA A 872 -10.50 47.86 13.11
C ALA A 872 -10.85 47.42 11.68
N VAL A 873 -10.45 46.19 11.33
CA VAL A 873 -10.75 45.57 10.03
C VAL A 873 -12.26 45.59 9.80
N ASP A 874 -12.65 45.78 8.56
CA ASP A 874 -14.03 45.89 8.07
C ASP A 874 -14.83 47.05 8.67
N THR A 875 -14.13 48.13 8.99
CA THR A 875 -14.74 49.40 9.39
C THR A 875 -14.11 50.60 8.69
N ILE A 876 -14.89 51.67 8.54
CA ILE A 876 -14.45 52.98 8.03
C ILE A 876 -14.82 54.03 9.07
N ASP A 877 -13.88 54.38 9.95
CA ASP A 877 -14.01 55.48 10.89
C ASP A 877 -13.68 56.80 10.16
N THR A 878 -14.72 57.55 9.80
CA THR A 878 -14.58 58.79 9.03
C THR A 878 -13.78 59.87 9.76
N ALA A 879 -13.64 59.79 11.09
CA ALA A 879 -12.82 60.71 11.87
C ALA A 879 -11.30 60.48 11.70
N GLN A 880 -10.91 59.33 11.14
CA GLN A 880 -9.50 58.94 10.94
C GLN A 880 -9.07 58.98 9.47
N LEU A 881 -9.93 59.45 8.56
CA LEU A 881 -9.62 59.56 7.15
C LEU A 881 -8.77 60.81 6.87
N THR A 882 -7.72 60.63 6.07
CA THR A 882 -6.93 61.72 5.50
C THR A 882 -7.04 61.69 3.98
N GLN A 883 -7.64 62.71 3.38
CA GLN A 883 -7.83 62.77 1.92
C GLN A 883 -6.49 62.88 1.19
N VAL A 884 -6.30 62.06 0.15
CA VAL A 884 -5.08 62.02 -0.67
C VAL A 884 -5.32 62.29 -2.16
N GLY A 885 -6.58 62.30 -2.61
CA GLY A 885 -6.94 62.59 -4.00
C GLY A 885 -8.45 62.80 -4.17
N GLN A 886 -8.86 63.56 -5.17
CA GLN A 886 -10.28 63.71 -5.53
C GLN A 886 -10.43 64.11 -6.99
N ALA A 887 -11.40 63.52 -7.67
CA ALA A 887 -11.82 63.94 -9.00
C ALA A 887 -13.34 63.82 -9.16
N ALA A 888 -13.92 64.76 -9.88
CA ALA A 888 -15.34 64.72 -10.25
C ALA A 888 -15.48 64.48 -11.75
N THR A 889 -16.49 63.70 -12.11
CA THR A 889 -16.89 63.45 -13.49
C THR A 889 -18.42 63.40 -13.58
N THR A 890 -18.94 63.27 -14.79
CA THR A 890 -20.37 63.05 -15.02
C THR A 890 -20.56 61.66 -15.60
N ALA A 891 -21.44 60.85 -15.00
CA ALA A 891 -21.76 59.54 -15.55
C ALA A 891 -22.57 59.71 -16.86
N PRO A 892 -22.27 58.94 -17.93
CA PRO A 892 -22.98 59.08 -19.20
C PRO A 892 -24.48 58.77 -19.05
N ALA A 893 -25.33 59.55 -19.72
CA ALA A 893 -26.77 59.38 -19.62
C ALA A 893 -27.26 58.04 -20.17
N GLY A 894 -28.05 57.32 -19.37
CA GLY A 894 -28.62 56.02 -19.76
C GLY A 894 -27.62 54.86 -19.72
N SER A 895 -26.47 55.04 -19.04
CA SER A 895 -25.54 53.95 -18.76
C SER A 895 -26.24 52.84 -17.97
N ALA A 896 -26.04 51.59 -18.39
CA ALA A 896 -26.57 50.41 -17.71
C ALA A 896 -25.58 49.26 -17.81
N LEU A 897 -25.23 48.67 -16.65
CA LEU A 897 -24.28 47.55 -16.52
C LEU A 897 -22.93 47.78 -17.21
N THR A 898 -22.34 48.96 -16.97
CA THR A 898 -21.04 49.37 -17.54
C THR A 898 -20.14 49.91 -16.43
N SER A 899 -18.88 50.23 -16.73
CA SER A 899 -17.99 50.95 -15.81
C SER A 899 -17.55 52.26 -16.42
N ILE A 900 -17.39 53.29 -15.60
CA ILE A 900 -16.78 54.56 -15.97
C ILE A 900 -15.40 54.65 -15.31
N ASN A 901 -14.38 55.00 -16.09
CA ASN A 901 -13.06 55.29 -15.55
C ASN A 901 -13.04 56.76 -15.09
N VAL A 902 -12.69 56.98 -13.81
CA VAL A 902 -12.54 58.31 -13.22
C VAL A 902 -11.05 58.57 -13.00
N PRO A 903 -10.41 59.44 -13.81
CA PRO A 903 -9.02 59.80 -13.61
C PRO A 903 -8.86 60.59 -12.30
N VAL A 904 -8.35 59.93 -11.27
CA VAL A 904 -8.14 60.50 -9.94
C VAL A 904 -6.73 60.12 -9.48
N SER A 905 -5.96 61.14 -9.12
CA SER A 905 -4.59 60.95 -8.64
C SER A 905 -4.54 61.05 -7.12
N GLY A 906 -3.85 60.09 -6.49
CA GLY A 906 -3.61 60.08 -5.05
C GLY A 906 -2.38 59.26 -4.71
N THR A 907 -1.63 59.65 -3.67
CA THR A 907 -0.42 58.92 -3.24
C THR A 907 -0.57 58.45 -1.80
N VAL A 908 -0.35 57.16 -1.58
CA VAL A 908 -0.20 56.59 -0.24
C VAL A 908 1.28 56.35 0.03
N ALA A 909 1.86 57.20 0.89
CA ALA A 909 3.29 57.22 1.13
C ALA A 909 3.82 56.02 1.94
N ASP A 910 2.99 55.50 2.84
CA ASP A 910 3.32 54.38 3.73
C ASP A 910 2.17 53.39 3.73
N THR A 911 2.32 52.33 2.94
CA THR A 911 1.34 51.25 2.76
C THR A 911 1.37 50.22 3.88
N VAL A 912 2.33 50.32 4.81
CA VAL A 912 2.38 49.50 6.03
C VAL A 912 1.56 50.17 7.14
N ALA A 913 1.62 51.49 7.24
CA ALA A 913 0.91 52.24 8.26
C ALA A 913 -0.53 52.61 7.89
N ASN A 914 -0.88 52.61 6.59
CA ASN A 914 -2.18 53.07 6.11
C ASN A 914 -2.77 52.14 5.05
N ASP A 915 -4.10 52.03 5.02
CA ASP A 915 -4.89 51.43 3.94
C ASP A 915 -5.49 52.53 3.05
N LEU A 916 -5.97 52.16 1.85
CA LEU A 916 -6.69 53.06 0.96
C LEU A 916 -8.20 52.92 1.15
N VAL A 917 -8.90 54.04 1.30
CA VAL A 917 -10.37 54.09 1.27
C VAL A 917 -10.80 54.88 0.05
N VAL A 918 -11.70 54.29 -0.73
CA VAL A 918 -12.31 54.91 -1.92
C VAL A 918 -13.76 55.24 -1.60
N GLU A 919 -14.11 56.50 -1.78
CA GLU A 919 -15.47 57.02 -1.73
C GLU A 919 -15.93 57.34 -3.15
N VAL A 920 -17.08 56.81 -3.55
CA VAL A 920 -17.81 57.24 -4.73
C VAL A 920 -19.07 57.97 -4.26
N SER A 921 -19.09 59.29 -4.34
CA SER A 921 -20.23 60.12 -3.97
C SER A 921 -21.01 60.59 -5.19
N THR A 922 -22.33 60.60 -5.05
CA THR A 922 -23.27 61.02 -6.10
C THR A 922 -24.08 62.21 -5.63
N GLU A 923 -24.35 63.15 -6.53
CA GLU A 923 -25.16 64.33 -6.24
C GLU A 923 -26.65 63.98 -6.01
N ASP A 924 -27.36 64.82 -5.26
CA ASP A 924 -28.80 64.69 -5.04
C ASP A 924 -29.58 65.11 -6.30
N GLY A 925 -30.12 64.11 -6.99
CA GLY A 925 -30.87 64.26 -8.23
C GLY A 925 -32.34 64.66 -8.04
N SER A 926 -32.81 64.87 -6.81
CA SER A 926 -34.20 65.29 -6.55
C SER A 926 -34.56 66.66 -7.15
N GLY A 927 -33.56 67.51 -7.38
CA GLY A 927 -33.73 68.85 -7.97
C GLY A 927 -33.69 68.90 -9.51
N ASP A 928 -33.07 67.91 -10.17
CA ASP A 928 -32.81 67.92 -11.60
C ASP A 928 -33.27 66.66 -12.36
N GLY A 929 -33.83 65.68 -11.64
CA GLY A 929 -34.39 64.46 -12.20
C GLY A 929 -33.36 63.37 -12.51
N THR A 930 -32.12 63.51 -12.03
CA THR A 930 -31.06 62.54 -12.26
C THR A 930 -31.06 61.40 -11.22
N ALA A 931 -30.46 60.26 -11.57
CA ALA A 931 -30.27 59.14 -10.66
C ALA A 931 -28.98 58.37 -10.98
N PHE A 932 -28.29 57.89 -9.94
CA PHE A 932 -27.13 57.01 -10.07
C PHE A 932 -27.26 55.79 -9.17
N TYR A 933 -27.22 54.60 -9.77
CA TYR A 933 -27.17 53.32 -9.06
C TYR A 933 -25.80 52.66 -9.31
N ILE A 934 -25.06 52.41 -8.23
CA ILE A 934 -23.71 51.81 -8.28
C ILE A 934 -23.80 50.37 -8.80
N GLY A 935 -22.83 49.96 -9.63
CA GLY A 935 -22.74 48.57 -10.10
C GLY A 935 -22.24 47.65 -8.98
N SER A 936 -22.90 46.51 -8.82
CA SER A 936 -22.56 45.50 -7.81
C SER A 936 -22.73 44.07 -8.35
N THR A 937 -22.20 43.09 -7.62
CA THR A 937 -22.32 41.64 -7.91
C THR A 937 -22.69 40.87 -6.64
N THR A 938 -23.11 39.61 -6.81
CA THR A 938 -23.27 38.63 -5.73
C THR A 938 -22.07 37.69 -5.59
N ALA A 939 -21.09 37.77 -6.51
CA ALA A 939 -19.83 37.04 -6.39
C ALA A 939 -19.08 37.45 -5.12
N ALA A 940 -18.34 36.53 -4.50
CA ALA A 940 -17.67 36.77 -3.21
C ALA A 940 -16.85 38.07 -3.19
N GLU A 941 -16.94 38.80 -2.08
CA GLU A 941 -16.07 39.95 -1.80
C GLU A 941 -15.06 39.61 -0.69
N THR A 942 -13.85 40.15 -0.79
CA THR A 942 -12.80 39.93 0.22
C THR A 942 -13.05 40.76 1.48
N HIS A 943 -13.65 41.94 1.32
CA HIS A 943 -14.08 42.81 2.41
C HIS A 943 -15.44 43.45 2.12
N PRO A 944 -16.19 43.87 3.16
CA PRO A 944 -17.53 44.41 3.00
C PRO A 944 -17.62 45.66 2.12
N SER A 945 -18.74 45.77 1.41
CA SER A 945 -19.18 47.04 0.80
C SER A 945 -19.89 47.93 1.81
N PHE A 946 -19.74 49.27 1.72
CA PHE A 946 -20.41 50.21 2.61
C PHE A 946 -21.22 51.28 1.85
N LEU A 947 -22.26 51.79 2.52
CA LEU A 947 -23.10 52.90 2.07
C LEU A 947 -23.30 53.90 3.21
N SER A 948 -23.24 55.19 2.89
CA SER A 948 -23.77 56.28 3.72
C SER A 948 -24.64 57.21 2.87
N SER A 949 -25.56 57.90 3.53
CA SER A 949 -26.43 58.91 2.93
C SER A 949 -27.13 59.71 4.02
N THR A 950 -27.06 61.03 3.95
CA THR A 950 -27.77 61.88 4.91
C THR A 950 -29.28 61.86 4.66
N ALA A 951 -29.73 61.70 3.41
CA ALA A 951 -31.14 61.58 3.04
C ALA A 951 -31.86 60.37 3.67
N CYS A 952 -31.16 59.25 3.92
CA CYS A 952 -31.73 58.08 4.62
C CYS A 952 -31.40 58.02 6.12
N GLY A 953 -30.75 59.03 6.69
CA GLY A 953 -30.30 58.99 8.08
C GLY A 953 -29.14 58.02 8.35
N LEU A 954 -28.41 57.60 7.30
CA LEU A 954 -27.19 56.81 7.38
C LEU A 954 -25.97 57.74 7.43
N ALA A 955 -25.78 58.38 8.58
CA ALA A 955 -24.77 59.43 8.77
C ALA A 955 -23.31 58.95 8.77
N ALA A 956 -23.07 57.64 8.90
CA ALA A 956 -21.74 57.03 8.84
C ALA A 956 -21.78 55.79 7.92
N PRO A 957 -20.64 55.38 7.32
CA PRO A 957 -20.58 54.20 6.46
C PRO A 957 -21.04 52.94 7.21
N ALA A 958 -22.14 52.35 6.76
CA ALA A 958 -22.65 51.07 7.26
C ALA A 958 -22.46 49.99 6.19
N THR A 959 -22.14 48.76 6.59
CA THR A 959 -21.99 47.68 5.60
C THR A 959 -23.32 47.44 4.90
N THR A 960 -23.31 47.17 3.59
CA THR A 960 -24.53 46.88 2.80
C THR A 960 -25.32 45.72 3.42
N ALA A 961 -24.62 44.72 3.95
CA ALA A 961 -25.22 43.64 4.74
C ALA A 961 -25.97 44.14 5.99
N SER A 962 -25.38 45.04 6.79
CA SER A 962 -26.00 45.55 8.02
C SER A 962 -27.26 46.40 7.79
N ILE A 963 -27.41 46.97 6.60
CA ILE A 963 -28.58 47.75 6.19
C ILE A 963 -29.56 46.96 5.31
N GLY A 964 -29.41 45.63 5.24
CA GLY A 964 -30.39 44.72 4.63
C GLY A 964 -30.10 44.25 3.21
N PHE A 965 -28.90 44.52 2.67
CA PHE A 965 -28.48 44.16 1.31
C PHE A 965 -27.20 43.29 1.29
N PRO A 966 -27.23 42.08 1.88
CA PRO A 966 -26.03 41.23 2.04
C PRO A 966 -25.47 40.67 0.73
N GLY A 967 -26.19 40.76 -0.39
CA GLY A 967 -25.72 40.35 -1.72
C GLY A 967 -25.28 41.51 -2.61
N MET A 968 -25.26 42.74 -2.09
CA MET A 968 -24.79 43.93 -2.81
C MET A 968 -23.30 44.13 -2.54
N HIS A 969 -22.46 43.52 -3.37
CA HIS A 969 -21.01 43.73 -3.33
C HIS A 969 -20.61 44.74 -4.41
N VAL A 970 -20.30 45.97 -4.01
CA VAL A 970 -20.03 47.13 -4.87
C VAL A 970 -18.75 46.92 -5.68
N ILE A 971 -18.79 47.08 -6.99
CA ILE A 971 -17.60 46.89 -7.83
C ILE A 971 -16.87 48.23 -8.01
N GLN A 972 -15.65 48.30 -7.52
CA GLN A 972 -14.71 49.43 -7.69
C GLN A 972 -13.32 48.85 -7.98
N GLY A 973 -12.72 49.26 -9.11
CA GLY A 973 -11.33 48.91 -9.47
C GLY A 973 -10.42 50.12 -9.27
N VAL A 974 -9.35 49.99 -8.49
CA VAL A 974 -8.38 51.08 -8.27
C VAL A 974 -7.14 50.84 -9.10
N ASN A 975 -6.91 51.67 -10.11
CA ASN A 975 -5.73 51.57 -10.96
C ASN A 975 -4.58 52.35 -10.33
N ILE A 976 -3.47 51.65 -10.09
CA ILE A 976 -2.25 52.21 -9.53
C ILE A 976 -1.11 52.12 -10.54
N ASP A 977 -0.26 53.15 -10.56
CA ASP A 977 0.96 53.17 -11.35
C ASP A 977 2.00 52.24 -10.70
N GLY A 978 2.62 51.38 -11.51
CA GLY A 978 3.57 50.37 -11.06
C GLY A 978 4.97 50.89 -10.76
#